data_AF-A0A484B2A8-F1
#
_entry.id   AF-A0A484B2A8-F1
#
_cell.length_a   1.000
_cell.length_b   1.000
_cell.length_c   1.000
_cell.angle_alpha   90.00
_cell.angle_beta   90.00
_cell.angle_gamma   90.00
#
_symmetry.space_group_name_H-M   'P 1'
#
loop_
_entity.id
_entity.type
_entity.pdbx_description
1 polymer ?
#
loop_
_entity_poly.entity_id
_entity_poly.type
_entity_poly.pdbx_seq_one_letter_code
_entity_poly.pdbx_strand_id
1 'polypeptide(L)'
;MLMKVNLLYLFAGSLAFAFHFDEAHGKGWPRAPLEDDYDFDFKEQPEDFYSMATVTYEQQADSHSEVGVLELRSQTSELRPQAQHIKREYAKRISFRKHTRQHSPSQDSVPTHANSKEEPPLLWTDESNDFLPASQRFRRGVTVRKERTWDYGVIPYEIDSIFSGAHKALFKQAMRYWENYTCIKFVERDPKVHTNYIYFTIKSCGCCSFLGKNGSGRQPISIGRNCEKFGIIIHELGHTIGFHHEHARGDRDKHIIINKANIMRGQAYNFDVLSPEEFDEPLLPYDYNSIMHYAKNSFSRSPYLDTITPIGLPKGAQIELGQRRRLSRGDILQANLLYKCVACGRTFQQNSGQIVSPEYVYTENGVVDEYEGSGDDGTKASADNSCEWRITATNGERIILHLQDLQLMSSENCTKDYLEIRDGYWHRSPLVRRLCGNSSGEIITTDTSRMLINYVNRNAALGYRGFKARFEVVCGGEIHLSKGQSIDSPNYPLEYMPGKECIWRITAPPNHQVALKFQSFELEKHDSCIYDYIEIRDGSRSDSKLIGRFCGDKLPPNIKTHSNQMFIKFVSDGSVQKLGFSAALMLDVDECKFMQHGCQHICINTLGSYQCGCHAGYELQANGKSCEDACGGIVNATVSNGTIYSPSYPDLYPNAKKCVWEIVTSVHHSVFLNFTHFDLEGTKFQYTKCSYDYLIIYSKMRDNRLKKIGIFCGNELPPIVNSEQNILRVEFHSDRTIQRTGFAAQFILDADECAVSNGGCQHRCRNTFGGYQCSCRNGYTLNKDGHNCTETKCKFEITSSYGVLHSPNYPNDYARNIYCYWHFQTVLGHRIQLTFHDFDVESHQECIYDYVAIYDGRSENSSTLGIYCGGREPYAVIASTNELFMVLKTDAGLQRKGFKATFVSECGGYLRATNHTQIFYSHPRYGSRSYKHNMYCDWRIEADPDSSVKIKFLHFEVEFSERCDYDFLEVTEEGNAMNTIHGRFCGKRKPPIIISNSDTLLLKFQTDESNALRGFAISFVAVEPPDDDGGDDFDAVTPFPGYLKNMYAETAVGEEQPAQHGHILPPSRLV
;
A
#
# COMPACT_ATOMS: atom_id res chain seq x y z
N MET A 1 30.27 -27.94 43.75
CA MET A 1 29.20 -28.67 44.46
C MET A 1 28.01 -28.73 43.49
N LEU A 2 27.34 -29.85 43.19
CA LEU A 2 26.71 -30.86 44.07
C LEU A 2 25.60 -30.23 44.96
N MET A 3 24.37 -30.75 45.05
CA MET A 3 23.64 -31.74 44.25
C MET A 3 22.15 -31.74 44.67
N LYS A 4 21.25 -32.34 43.86
CA LYS A 4 19.93 -32.90 44.23
C LYS A 4 18.76 -31.94 44.57
N VAL A 5 17.47 -32.35 44.56
CA VAL A 5 16.63 -33.17 43.62
C VAL A 5 15.20 -33.38 44.16
N ASN A 6 14.17 -33.21 43.31
CA ASN A 6 12.78 -33.76 43.38
C ASN A 6 11.87 -33.40 44.59
N LEU A 7 10.54 -33.68 44.63
CA LEU A 7 9.62 -34.48 43.76
C LEU A 7 8.17 -33.89 43.68
N LEU A 8 7.35 -34.45 42.77
CA LEU A 8 5.95 -34.15 42.37
C LEU A 8 4.87 -34.29 43.48
N TYR A 9 3.68 -33.68 43.25
CA TYR A 9 2.38 -34.34 42.90
C TYR A 9 1.44 -33.28 42.26
N LEU A 10 0.68 -33.38 41.15
CA LEU A 10 -0.08 -34.39 40.35
C LEU A 10 -1.59 -34.53 40.67
N PHE A 11 -2.46 -33.94 39.82
CA PHE A 11 -3.84 -34.31 39.38
C PHE A 11 -4.39 -33.11 38.54
N ALA A 12 -4.91 -33.14 37.30
CA ALA A 12 -5.43 -34.12 36.33
C ALA A 12 -6.98 -34.15 36.19
N GLY A 13 -7.50 -34.05 34.95
CA GLY A 13 -8.93 -33.99 34.58
C GLY A 13 -9.39 -32.59 34.10
N SER A 14 -9.94 -32.30 32.92
CA SER A 14 -10.04 -32.88 31.55
C SER A 14 -11.48 -32.82 30.99
N LEU A 15 -11.59 -32.62 29.65
CA LEU A 15 -12.79 -32.69 28.77
C LEU A 15 -13.78 -31.48 28.77
N ALA A 16 -14.55 -31.19 27.70
CA ALA A 16 -14.34 -31.25 26.23
C ALA A 16 -15.57 -30.71 25.44
N PHE A 17 -15.41 -30.49 24.12
CA PHE A 17 -16.44 -30.27 23.07
C PHE A 17 -17.28 -28.95 23.08
N ALA A 18 -17.92 -28.48 21.99
CA ALA A 18 -17.61 -28.41 20.53
C ALA A 18 -18.76 -27.70 19.75
N PHE A 19 -18.59 -27.52 18.41
CA PHE A 19 -19.60 -27.12 17.38
C PHE A 19 -19.98 -25.61 17.37
N HIS A 20 -19.80 -24.84 16.26
CA HIS A 20 -20.48 -24.79 14.93
C HIS A 20 -21.84 -24.01 14.96
N PHE A 21 -22.27 -23.23 13.96
CA PHE A 21 -21.77 -22.92 12.59
C PHE A 21 -22.28 -21.52 12.09
N ASP A 22 -21.68 -21.01 11.01
CA ASP A 22 -22.27 -20.27 9.84
C ASP A 22 -22.29 -18.72 9.63
N GLU A 23 -21.85 -18.40 8.39
CA GLU A 23 -22.20 -17.37 7.36
C GLU A 23 -22.22 -15.82 7.53
N ALA A 24 -21.14 -15.20 7.00
CA ALA A 24 -21.09 -14.45 5.71
C ALA A 24 -21.52 -12.96 5.52
N HIS A 25 -20.81 -12.32 4.56
CA HIS A 25 -20.99 -11.01 3.88
C HIS A 25 -20.84 -9.69 4.70
N GLY A 26 -20.25 -8.59 4.18
CA GLY A 26 -19.40 -8.43 2.97
C GLY A 26 -19.18 -6.98 2.48
N LYS A 27 -18.01 -6.72 1.84
CA LYS A 27 -17.60 -5.55 0.99
C LYS A 27 -17.40 -4.15 1.63
N GLY A 28 -16.37 -3.43 1.15
CA GLY A 28 -16.28 -1.95 1.23
C GLY A 28 -14.87 -1.33 1.35
N TRP A 29 -14.32 -0.79 0.25
CA TRP A 29 -13.15 0.12 0.20
C TRP A 29 -13.50 1.35 -0.65
N PRO A 30 -12.86 2.51 -0.44
CA PRO A 30 -12.40 3.31 -1.58
C PRO A 30 -10.95 3.85 -1.45
N ARG A 31 -10.46 4.41 -2.55
CA ARG A 31 -9.04 4.79 -2.82
C ARG A 31 -8.67 6.21 -2.35
N ALA A 32 -7.36 6.47 -2.31
CA ALA A 32 -6.74 7.81 -2.44
C ALA A 32 -6.15 7.98 -3.89
N PRO A 33 -5.81 9.20 -4.34
CA PRO A 33 -5.62 9.52 -5.77
C PRO A 33 -4.20 9.24 -6.34
N LEU A 34 -4.05 9.49 -7.64
CA LEU A 34 -2.85 9.33 -8.46
C LEU A 34 -2.03 10.63 -8.59
N GLU A 35 -0.84 10.49 -9.19
CA GLU A 35 0.11 11.58 -9.54
C GLU A 35 -0.05 12.00 -11.01
N ASP A 36 0.26 13.27 -11.28
CA ASP A 36 0.60 13.86 -12.59
C ASP A 36 2.10 14.26 -12.55
N ASP A 37 2.88 14.34 -13.61
CA ASP A 37 2.82 13.73 -14.94
C ASP A 37 4.26 13.75 -15.52
N TYR A 38 4.63 12.79 -16.36
CA TYR A 38 5.93 12.75 -17.06
C TYR A 38 5.78 11.93 -18.34
N ASP A 39 6.19 12.50 -19.47
CA ASP A 39 5.99 11.94 -20.81
C ASP A 39 6.65 10.55 -20.97
N PHE A 40 5.82 9.51 -21.09
CA PHE A 40 6.23 8.10 -21.21
C PHE A 40 5.87 7.56 -22.60
N ASP A 41 6.89 7.31 -23.43
CA ASP A 41 6.77 6.64 -24.72
C ASP A 41 6.37 5.15 -24.54
N PHE A 42 5.07 4.90 -24.42
CA PHE A 42 4.48 3.58 -24.16
C PHE A 42 3.58 3.13 -25.34
N LYS A 43 4.21 2.50 -26.33
CA LYS A 43 3.51 1.74 -27.40
C LYS A 43 3.20 0.29 -27.04
N GLU A 44 3.68 -0.20 -25.90
CA GLU A 44 3.75 -1.64 -25.58
C GLU A 44 3.06 -1.92 -24.24
N GLN A 45 1.84 -2.46 -24.25
CA GLN A 45 1.15 -2.86 -23.01
C GLN A 45 1.66 -4.21 -22.50
N PRO A 46 1.65 -4.46 -21.16
CA PRO A 46 2.11 -5.72 -20.60
C PRO A 46 1.29 -6.91 -21.14
N GLU A 47 1.99 -7.92 -21.64
CA GLU A 47 1.40 -9.23 -21.97
C GLU A 47 0.96 -9.99 -20.70
N ASP A 48 0.35 -11.17 -20.90
CA ASP A 48 0.03 -12.17 -19.87
C ASP A 48 -1.06 -11.83 -18.84
N PHE A 49 -2.30 -11.68 -19.34
CA PHE A 49 -3.45 -12.36 -18.71
C PHE A 49 -4.17 -13.24 -19.75
N TYR A 50 -4.76 -14.36 -19.29
CA TYR A 50 -5.51 -15.38 -20.07
C TYR A 50 -4.76 -16.54 -20.77
N SER A 51 -3.79 -17.18 -20.12
CA SER A 51 -3.85 -18.66 -20.04
C SER A 51 -3.04 -19.31 -18.89
N MET A 52 -3.73 -19.78 -17.84
CA MET A 52 -3.41 -21.02 -17.11
C MET A 52 -4.55 -21.31 -16.12
N ALA A 53 -5.52 -22.12 -16.53
CA ALA A 53 -6.50 -22.71 -15.62
C ALA A 53 -5.95 -24.06 -15.15
N THR A 54 -5.07 -24.06 -14.15
CA THR A 54 -4.59 -25.29 -13.52
C THR A 54 -5.70 -25.91 -12.67
N VAL A 55 -6.40 -26.89 -13.23
CA VAL A 55 -7.33 -27.73 -12.47
C VAL A 55 -6.52 -28.63 -11.54
N THR A 56 -6.45 -28.26 -10.27
CA THR A 56 -5.91 -29.11 -9.21
C THR A 56 -6.91 -30.20 -8.88
N TYR A 57 -6.78 -31.35 -9.55
CA TYR A 57 -7.31 -32.61 -9.03
C TYR A 57 -6.42 -33.06 -7.87
N GLU A 58 -6.94 -33.03 -6.65
CA GLU A 58 -6.35 -33.77 -5.54
C GLU A 58 -6.62 -35.27 -5.74
N GLN A 59 -5.74 -35.95 -6.48
CA GLN A 59 -5.65 -37.41 -6.44
C GLN A 59 -4.73 -37.82 -5.29
N GLN A 60 -5.29 -37.90 -4.09
CA GLN A 60 -4.67 -38.53 -2.94
C GLN A 60 -4.58 -40.04 -3.20
N ALA A 61 -3.40 -40.51 -3.60
CA ALA A 61 -3.10 -41.90 -3.89
C ALA A 61 -2.49 -42.61 -2.67
N ASP A 62 -3.30 -42.85 -1.64
CA ASP A 62 -2.90 -43.71 -0.52
C ASP A 62 -2.91 -45.19 -0.93
N SER A 63 -1.92 -45.95 -0.46
CA SER A 63 -1.72 -47.35 -0.81
C SER A 63 -2.56 -48.31 0.04
N HIS A 64 -3.13 -49.35 -0.59
CA HIS A 64 -3.40 -50.63 0.09
C HIS A 64 -2.11 -51.10 0.83
N SER A 65 -2.11 -51.71 2.02
CA SER A 65 -3.08 -52.59 2.70
C SER A 65 -2.79 -52.61 4.23
N GLU A 66 -3.42 -53.36 5.16
CA GLU A 66 -4.10 -54.66 5.13
C GLU A 66 -5.05 -54.88 6.36
N VAL A 67 -6.03 -55.80 6.24
CA VAL A 67 -6.74 -56.59 7.31
C VAL A 67 -7.54 -55.89 8.45
N GLY A 68 -8.79 -56.36 8.68
CA GLY A 68 -9.47 -56.34 10.00
C GLY A 68 -10.88 -55.71 10.09
N VAL A 69 -11.99 -56.24 9.54
CA VAL A 69 -12.80 -57.44 9.92
C VAL A 69 -13.90 -57.17 10.99
N LEU A 70 -15.15 -57.64 10.69
CA LEU A 70 -16.41 -57.65 11.50
C LEU A 70 -17.14 -56.29 11.75
N GLU A 71 -18.49 -56.20 11.83
CA GLU A 71 -19.58 -56.92 11.14
C GLU A 71 -20.96 -56.24 11.32
N LEU A 72 -22.00 -56.78 10.64
CA LEU A 72 -23.45 -56.76 10.96
C LEU A 72 -24.29 -55.45 10.91
N ARG A 73 -25.25 -55.45 9.96
CA ARG A 73 -26.74 -55.23 10.09
C ARG A 73 -27.29 -54.01 10.88
N SER A 74 -28.40 -53.35 10.52
CA SER A 74 -29.40 -53.49 9.43
C SER A 74 -30.26 -52.17 9.38
N GLN A 75 -31.35 -51.93 8.63
CA GLN A 75 -32.34 -52.76 7.90
C GLN A 75 -33.17 -51.84 6.94
N THR A 76 -33.73 -52.39 5.83
CA THR A 76 -35.05 -52.08 5.17
C THR A 76 -35.68 -50.66 5.14
N SER A 77 -36.43 -50.21 4.11
CA SER A 77 -36.89 -50.82 2.83
C SER A 77 -37.73 -49.85 1.95
N GLU A 78 -37.57 -49.93 0.61
CA GLU A 78 -38.66 -49.88 -0.41
C GLU A 78 -39.51 -48.58 -0.56
N LEU A 79 -40.36 -48.35 -1.58
CA LEU A 79 -40.90 -49.17 -2.71
C LEU A 79 -40.77 -48.49 -4.10
N ARG A 80 -40.81 -49.33 -5.15
CA ARG A 80 -41.36 -49.10 -6.51
C ARG A 80 -42.71 -49.87 -6.59
N PRO A 81 -43.72 -49.58 -7.47
CA PRO A 81 -43.55 -49.82 -8.93
C PRO A 81 -44.52 -49.17 -9.97
N GLN A 82 -44.06 -49.17 -11.25
CA GLN A 82 -44.75 -49.51 -12.52
C GLN A 82 -46.07 -48.84 -13.04
N ALA A 83 -46.24 -49.01 -14.37
CA ALA A 83 -47.48 -49.02 -15.18
C ALA A 83 -48.14 -47.68 -15.60
N GLN A 84 -48.77 -47.51 -16.78
CA GLN A 84 -48.71 -48.19 -18.11
C GLN A 84 -49.54 -47.38 -19.17
N HIS A 85 -49.54 -47.80 -20.44
CA HIS A 85 -50.52 -47.48 -21.52
C HIS A 85 -50.63 -46.01 -22.07
N ILE A 86 -51.33 -45.73 -23.19
CA ILE A 86 -51.12 -46.22 -24.58
C ILE A 86 -51.78 -45.30 -25.66
N LYS A 87 -51.16 -45.16 -26.85
CA LYS A 87 -51.70 -44.76 -28.19
C LYS A 87 -52.42 -43.38 -28.43
N ARG A 88 -51.96 -42.72 -29.53
CA ARG A 88 -52.74 -41.98 -30.58
C ARG A 88 -53.31 -40.58 -30.20
N GLU A 89 -53.54 -39.60 -31.10
CA GLU A 89 -53.40 -39.53 -32.59
C GLU A 89 -53.27 -38.07 -33.17
N TYR A 90 -53.02 -37.95 -34.49
CA TYR A 90 -53.20 -36.80 -35.44
C TYR A 90 -52.59 -35.38 -35.22
N ALA A 91 -51.51 -35.07 -35.97
CA ALA A 91 -51.39 -34.11 -37.12
C ALA A 91 -52.15 -32.74 -37.15
N LYS A 92 -51.80 -31.67 -37.92
CA LYS A 92 -50.63 -31.21 -38.73
C LYS A 92 -50.96 -29.80 -39.33
N ARG A 93 -49.96 -28.92 -39.52
CA ARG A 93 -49.67 -28.11 -40.75
C ARG A 93 -48.32 -27.35 -40.54
N ILE A 94 -47.27 -27.38 -41.36
CA ILE A 94 -47.05 -27.24 -42.84
C ILE A 94 -47.01 -25.75 -43.26
N SER A 95 -45.99 -25.21 -43.95
CA SER A 95 -44.66 -25.72 -44.41
C SER A 95 -43.80 -24.53 -44.95
N PHE A 96 -42.59 -24.60 -45.54
CA PHE A 96 -41.67 -25.61 -46.14
C PHE A 96 -40.21 -25.02 -46.01
N ARG A 97 -39.06 -25.28 -46.69
CA ARG A 97 -38.33 -26.15 -47.69
C ARG A 97 -36.83 -25.70 -47.59
N LYS A 98 -35.73 -26.30 -48.10
CA LYS A 98 -35.19 -27.63 -48.53
C LYS A 98 -33.68 -27.38 -48.90
N HIS A 99 -32.66 -28.26 -48.93
CA HIS A 99 -32.48 -29.69 -48.58
C HIS A 99 -30.99 -30.14 -48.72
N THR A 100 -30.41 -30.91 -47.76
CA THR A 100 -29.50 -32.10 -48.00
C THR A 100 -28.09 -31.93 -48.65
N ARG A 101 -27.06 -32.84 -48.56
CA ARG A 101 -26.88 -34.21 -47.96
C ARG A 101 -25.38 -34.69 -47.86
N GLN A 102 -25.04 -35.53 -46.86
CA GLN A 102 -24.31 -36.87 -46.85
C GLN A 102 -23.02 -37.17 -47.70
N HIS A 103 -22.18 -38.23 -47.49
CA HIS A 103 -21.67 -39.03 -46.32
C HIS A 103 -20.55 -40.04 -46.78
N SER A 104 -20.25 -41.12 -46.02
CA SER A 104 -19.09 -42.07 -46.11
C SER A 104 -19.47 -43.56 -45.86
N PRO A 105 -18.63 -44.59 -46.21
CA PRO A 105 -17.72 -45.29 -45.25
C PRO A 105 -16.42 -45.92 -45.86
N SER A 106 -16.02 -47.17 -45.54
CA SER A 106 -14.66 -47.77 -45.65
C SER A 106 -14.58 -49.33 -45.58
N GLN A 107 -13.43 -49.97 -45.92
CA GLN A 107 -13.05 -51.42 -45.85
C GLN A 107 -11.50 -51.61 -46.05
N ASP A 108 -10.74 -52.69 -45.71
CA ASP A 108 -10.87 -53.86 -44.78
C ASP A 108 -9.53 -54.68 -44.57
N SER A 109 -9.51 -55.62 -43.59
CA SER A 109 -8.58 -56.81 -43.42
C SER A 109 -7.09 -56.68 -42.96
N VAL A 110 -6.41 -57.83 -42.75
CA VAL A 110 -5.33 -58.14 -41.74
C VAL A 110 -4.59 -59.46 -42.15
N PRO A 111 -3.27 -59.76 -41.91
CA PRO A 111 -2.60 -59.90 -40.58
C PRO A 111 -1.02 -59.82 -40.41
N THR A 112 -0.55 -59.91 -39.15
CA THR A 112 0.69 -60.53 -38.56
C THR A 112 2.16 -60.00 -38.69
N HIS A 113 2.80 -60.02 -37.50
CA HIS A 113 4.22 -60.27 -37.13
C HIS A 113 5.31 -59.16 -37.11
N ALA A 114 5.73 -58.86 -35.86
CA ALA A 114 7.07 -58.52 -35.36
C ALA A 114 7.93 -57.45 -36.07
N ASN A 115 8.29 -56.40 -35.32
CA ASN A 115 9.62 -55.80 -35.44
C ASN A 115 10.15 -55.27 -34.10
N SER A 116 11.45 -55.38 -33.88
CA SER A 116 12.18 -54.80 -32.75
C SER A 116 12.75 -53.42 -33.11
N LYS A 117 13.32 -52.70 -32.13
CA LYS A 117 13.88 -51.35 -32.30
C LYS A 117 14.97 -51.30 -33.39
N GLU A 118 14.91 -50.29 -34.25
CA GLU A 118 16.06 -49.58 -34.82
C GLU A 118 15.61 -48.23 -35.39
N GLU A 119 16.39 -47.16 -35.20
CA GLU A 119 16.14 -45.82 -35.76
C GLU A 119 17.09 -45.53 -36.91
N PRO A 120 16.56 -45.10 -38.08
CA PRO A 120 17.29 -44.18 -38.94
C PRO A 120 16.39 -43.17 -39.70
N PRO A 121 16.95 -42.14 -40.36
CA PRO A 121 18.16 -41.38 -40.02
C PRO A 121 17.92 -39.85 -40.03
N LEU A 122 18.87 -39.08 -39.50
CA LEU A 122 18.92 -37.62 -39.72
C LEU A 122 19.64 -37.28 -41.04
N LEU A 123 18.97 -36.51 -41.90
CA LEU A 123 19.59 -35.65 -42.91
C LEU A 123 19.59 -34.21 -42.35
N TRP A 124 20.45 -33.27 -42.80
CA TRP A 124 20.95 -33.07 -44.16
C TRP A 124 22.46 -32.80 -44.24
N THR A 125 23.01 -33.00 -45.45
CA THR A 125 24.41 -32.78 -45.82
C THR A 125 24.70 -31.33 -46.22
N ASP A 126 25.98 -31.00 -46.28
CA ASP A 126 26.54 -29.78 -46.88
C ASP A 126 26.54 -29.85 -48.44
N GLU A 127 27.20 -28.87 -49.07
CA GLU A 127 27.41 -28.63 -50.51
C GLU A 127 26.30 -27.91 -51.29
N SER A 128 26.42 -26.58 -51.39
CA SER A 128 26.57 -25.93 -52.70
C SER A 128 27.38 -24.62 -52.57
N ASN A 129 28.35 -24.42 -53.47
CA ASN A 129 29.34 -23.34 -53.38
C ASN A 129 29.37 -22.57 -54.70
N ASP A 130 28.76 -21.38 -54.73
CA ASP A 130 28.65 -20.52 -55.92
C ASP A 130 29.20 -19.12 -55.65
N PHE A 131 30.15 -18.67 -56.47
CA PHE A 131 30.85 -17.40 -56.32
C PHE A 131 30.19 -16.27 -57.12
N LEU A 132 29.71 -15.22 -56.43
CA LEU A 132 29.46 -13.90 -57.04
C LEU A 132 30.01 -12.75 -56.16
N PRO A 133 30.34 -11.58 -56.74
CA PRO A 133 31.51 -10.80 -56.29
C PRO A 133 31.23 -9.73 -55.21
N ALA A 134 32.30 -9.37 -54.51
CA ALA A 134 32.29 -8.37 -53.43
C ALA A 134 32.06 -6.93 -53.94
N SER A 135 30.80 -6.46 -53.93
CA SER A 135 30.48 -5.04 -54.20
C SER A 135 29.20 -4.50 -53.55
N GLN A 136 28.96 -4.77 -52.25
CA GLN A 136 28.11 -3.88 -51.42
C GLN A 136 28.35 -4.12 -49.91
N ARG A 137 28.28 -3.05 -49.10
CA ARG A 137 28.40 -3.09 -47.63
C ARG A 137 27.00 -3.11 -47.00
N PHE A 138 26.47 -4.30 -46.74
CA PHE A 138 25.19 -4.47 -46.04
C PHE A 138 25.27 -4.02 -44.56
N ARG A 139 24.13 -3.55 -44.03
CA ARG A 139 23.93 -3.05 -42.66
C ARG A 139 22.48 -3.32 -42.22
N ARG A 140 22.16 -3.25 -40.92
CA ARG A 140 22.35 -4.25 -39.84
C ARG A 140 21.08 -4.35 -38.96
N GLY A 141 20.19 -5.32 -39.17
CA GLY A 141 18.92 -5.43 -38.43
C GLY A 141 19.00 -5.73 -36.92
N VAL A 142 19.25 -4.70 -36.10
CA VAL A 142 18.78 -4.47 -34.71
C VAL A 142 18.70 -2.94 -34.50
N THR A 143 18.14 -2.42 -33.39
CA THR A 143 17.92 -0.98 -33.11
C THR A 143 19.01 -0.06 -33.69
N VAL A 144 18.65 0.70 -34.74
CA VAL A 144 19.58 1.36 -35.68
C VAL A 144 20.50 2.41 -35.03
N ARG A 145 20.12 2.94 -33.86
CA ARG A 145 20.84 3.99 -33.12
C ARG A 145 21.93 3.40 -32.22
N LYS A 146 23.21 3.66 -32.53
CA LYS A 146 24.37 3.33 -31.67
C LYS A 146 24.20 3.89 -30.26
N GLU A 147 23.53 5.02 -30.16
CA GLU A 147 23.22 5.78 -28.97
C GLU A 147 22.41 4.93 -27.97
N ARG A 148 21.60 3.98 -28.48
CA ARG A 148 20.84 2.99 -27.70
C ARG A 148 21.59 1.68 -27.40
N THR A 149 22.81 1.50 -27.87
CA THR A 149 23.63 0.30 -27.53
C THR A 149 24.48 0.53 -26.28
N TRP A 150 24.64 -0.49 -25.42
CA TRP A 150 25.47 -0.40 -24.22
C TRP A 150 26.97 -0.39 -24.57
N ASP A 151 27.72 0.52 -23.96
CA ASP A 151 29.12 0.76 -24.34
C ASP A 151 29.99 -0.45 -23.95
N TYR A 152 30.64 -1.07 -24.96
CA TYR A 152 31.39 -2.32 -24.83
C TYR A 152 30.57 -3.51 -24.27
N GLY A 153 29.23 -3.47 -24.39
CA GLY A 153 28.35 -4.50 -23.83
C GLY A 153 28.28 -4.51 -22.29
N VAL A 154 28.76 -3.46 -21.62
CA VAL A 154 28.69 -3.33 -20.16
C VAL A 154 27.34 -2.71 -19.78
N ILE A 155 26.56 -3.43 -18.98
CA ILE A 155 25.26 -3.00 -18.46
C ILE A 155 25.35 -2.88 -16.93
N PRO A 156 25.57 -1.67 -16.39
CA PRO A 156 25.55 -1.45 -14.96
C PRO A 156 24.14 -1.59 -14.39
N TYR A 157 23.99 -2.22 -13.23
CA TYR A 157 22.69 -2.44 -12.59
C TYR A 157 22.67 -2.06 -11.10
N GLU A 158 21.47 -1.76 -10.63
CA GLU A 158 21.10 -1.51 -9.24
C GLU A 158 19.72 -2.16 -8.99
N ILE A 159 19.48 -2.71 -7.79
CA ILE A 159 18.22 -3.43 -7.47
C ILE A 159 17.59 -2.82 -6.22
N ASP A 160 16.30 -2.49 -6.29
CA ASP A 160 15.58 -1.87 -5.18
C ASP A 160 15.65 -2.69 -3.88
N SER A 161 15.74 -1.95 -2.77
CA SER A 161 15.55 -2.44 -1.41
C SER A 161 14.28 -3.29 -1.23
N ILE A 162 13.20 -2.95 -1.93
CA ILE A 162 11.86 -3.59 -1.85
C ILE A 162 11.91 -5.09 -2.18
N PHE A 163 12.81 -5.54 -3.05
CA PHE A 163 12.88 -6.95 -3.46
C PHE A 163 13.49 -7.85 -2.39
N SER A 164 12.94 -9.06 -2.24
CA SER A 164 13.48 -10.09 -1.35
C SER A 164 14.86 -10.58 -1.79
N GLY A 165 15.57 -11.27 -0.88
CA GLY A 165 16.84 -11.93 -1.21
C GLY A 165 16.71 -12.94 -2.36
N ALA A 166 15.62 -13.71 -2.38
CA ALA A 166 15.32 -14.66 -3.45
C ALA A 166 15.06 -13.97 -4.80
N HIS A 167 14.36 -12.81 -4.82
CA HIS A 167 14.14 -12.06 -6.07
C HIS A 167 15.47 -11.46 -6.59
N LYS A 168 16.32 -10.95 -5.68
CA LYS A 168 17.68 -10.49 -6.00
C LYS A 168 18.57 -11.61 -6.55
N ALA A 169 18.47 -12.82 -6.00
CA ALA A 169 19.14 -14.01 -6.52
C ALA A 169 18.65 -14.34 -7.94
N LEU A 170 17.34 -14.38 -8.16
CA LEU A 170 16.72 -14.67 -9.46
C LEU A 170 17.13 -13.64 -10.54
N PHE A 171 17.19 -12.34 -10.21
CA PHE A 171 17.66 -11.30 -11.13
C PHE A 171 19.14 -11.51 -11.48
N LYS A 172 20.01 -11.77 -10.50
CA LYS A 172 21.43 -12.11 -10.73
C LYS A 172 21.57 -13.41 -11.56
N GLN A 173 20.66 -14.38 -11.42
CA GLN A 173 20.65 -15.62 -12.20
C GLN A 173 20.30 -15.38 -13.68
N ALA A 174 19.27 -14.57 -13.95
CA ALA A 174 18.88 -14.18 -15.31
C ALA A 174 19.99 -13.36 -16.02
N MET A 175 20.67 -12.46 -15.29
CA MET A 175 21.83 -11.74 -15.80
C MET A 175 23.02 -12.69 -16.09
N ARG A 176 23.35 -13.61 -15.17
CA ARG A 176 24.37 -14.66 -15.42
C ARG A 176 24.02 -15.54 -16.63
N TYR A 177 22.74 -15.82 -16.89
CA TYR A 177 22.32 -16.59 -18.06
C TYR A 177 22.69 -15.88 -19.38
N TRP A 178 22.43 -14.57 -19.48
CA TRP A 178 22.89 -13.75 -20.62
C TRP A 178 24.43 -13.66 -20.73
N GLU A 179 25.14 -13.48 -19.60
CA GLU A 179 26.63 -13.46 -19.60
C GLU A 179 27.24 -14.80 -20.06
N ASN A 180 26.55 -15.93 -19.91
CA ASN A 180 27.07 -17.26 -20.24
C ASN A 180 27.17 -17.51 -21.76
N TYR A 181 26.19 -17.02 -22.53
CA TYR A 181 26.10 -17.26 -23.98
C TYR A 181 26.56 -16.08 -24.84
N THR A 182 26.88 -14.94 -24.23
CA THR A 182 27.27 -13.71 -24.95
C THR A 182 28.54 -13.07 -24.37
N CYS A 183 28.98 -11.95 -24.95
CA CYS A 183 30.00 -11.08 -24.35
C CYS A 183 29.43 -9.91 -23.52
N ILE A 184 28.11 -9.85 -23.34
CA ILE A 184 27.43 -8.84 -22.52
C ILE A 184 27.81 -9.06 -21.05
N LYS A 185 28.00 -7.96 -20.30
CA LYS A 185 28.59 -7.93 -18.96
C LYS A 185 27.70 -7.13 -18.01
N PHE A 186 27.04 -7.81 -17.06
CA PHE A 186 26.19 -7.19 -16.04
C PHE A 186 27.00 -6.91 -14.78
N VAL A 187 27.11 -5.64 -14.38
CA VAL A 187 27.99 -5.21 -13.27
C VAL A 187 27.26 -4.39 -12.22
N GLU A 188 27.57 -4.61 -10.94
CA GLU A 188 27.05 -3.76 -9.86
C GLU A 188 27.53 -2.31 -10.08
N ARG A 189 26.63 -1.34 -9.94
CA ARG A 189 26.88 0.06 -10.32
C ARG A 189 27.93 0.73 -9.41
N ASP A 190 28.98 1.31 -10.01
CA ASP A 190 29.84 2.30 -9.35
C ASP A 190 29.40 3.72 -9.75
N PRO A 191 28.87 4.56 -8.84
CA PRO A 191 28.38 5.90 -9.16
C PRO A 191 29.42 6.87 -9.74
N LYS A 192 30.73 6.59 -9.62
CA LYS A 192 31.81 7.41 -10.19
C LYS A 192 32.14 7.07 -11.64
N VAL A 193 31.74 5.88 -12.11
CA VAL A 193 32.08 5.34 -13.44
C VAL A 193 30.84 5.15 -14.31
N HIS A 194 29.72 4.75 -13.70
CA HIS A 194 28.50 4.35 -14.39
C HIS A 194 27.44 5.47 -14.31
N THR A 195 27.44 6.34 -15.31
CA THR A 195 26.41 7.38 -15.51
C THR A 195 25.07 6.77 -15.91
N ASN A 196 25.08 5.87 -16.89
CA ASN A 196 23.91 5.11 -17.36
C ASN A 196 23.85 3.73 -16.70
N TYR A 197 22.66 3.33 -16.23
CA TYR A 197 22.44 2.07 -15.51
C TYR A 197 20.97 1.66 -15.47
N ILE A 198 20.71 0.35 -15.36
CA ILE A 198 19.37 -0.21 -15.13
C ILE A 198 19.04 -0.25 -13.64
N TYR A 199 17.78 -0.03 -13.29
CA TYR A 199 17.28 -0.04 -11.91
C TYR A 199 16.06 -0.96 -11.78
N PHE A 200 16.23 -2.13 -11.18
CA PHE A 200 15.11 -3.07 -10.94
C PHE A 200 14.17 -2.49 -9.89
N THR A 201 12.89 -2.32 -10.23
CA THR A 201 11.86 -1.70 -9.38
C THR A 201 10.46 -2.26 -9.68
N ILE A 202 9.41 -1.70 -9.06
CA ILE A 202 8.01 -2.08 -9.28
C ILE A 202 7.24 -0.84 -9.76
N LYS A 203 6.65 -0.90 -10.95
CA LYS A 203 5.80 0.17 -11.52
C LYS A 203 4.39 -0.33 -11.88
N SER A 204 3.49 0.62 -12.11
CA SER A 204 2.13 0.41 -12.62
C SER A 204 2.06 -0.28 -13.99
N CYS A 205 3.14 -0.27 -14.78
CA CYS A 205 3.22 -0.98 -16.07
C CYS A 205 3.18 -2.52 -15.94
N GLY A 206 3.36 -3.09 -14.75
CA GLY A 206 3.51 -4.54 -14.58
C GLY A 206 4.94 -5.00 -14.90
N CYS A 207 5.08 -5.86 -15.91
CA CYS A 207 6.38 -6.24 -16.46
C CYS A 207 6.70 -5.24 -17.59
N CYS A 208 7.80 -4.47 -17.47
CA CYS A 208 8.24 -3.57 -18.54
C CYS A 208 9.71 -3.15 -18.43
N SER A 209 10.37 -2.95 -19.58
CA SER A 209 11.75 -2.46 -19.69
C SER A 209 11.87 -1.43 -20.81
N PHE A 210 12.85 -0.53 -20.70
CA PHE A 210 13.26 0.33 -21.81
C PHE A 210 13.98 -0.49 -22.90
N LEU A 211 13.82 -0.05 -24.15
CA LEU A 211 14.50 -0.58 -25.33
C LEU A 211 15.92 0.01 -25.45
N GLY A 212 16.93 -0.80 -25.10
CA GLY A 212 18.34 -0.41 -25.10
C GLY A 212 18.70 0.59 -24.00
N LYS A 213 19.82 1.30 -24.21
CA LYS A 213 20.34 2.38 -23.35
C LYS A 213 19.61 3.70 -23.65
N ASN A 214 18.91 4.28 -22.67
CA ASN A 214 18.19 5.55 -22.85
C ASN A 214 19.13 6.78 -22.86
N GLY A 215 20.31 6.69 -22.23
CA GLY A 215 21.30 7.79 -22.18
C GLY A 215 21.02 8.87 -21.13
N SER A 216 19.82 8.86 -20.53
CA SER A 216 19.34 9.76 -19.48
C SER A 216 19.73 9.34 -18.05
N GLY A 217 20.68 8.40 -17.90
CA GLY A 217 21.18 7.93 -16.61
C GLY A 217 20.44 6.69 -16.10
N ARG A 218 19.53 6.86 -15.14
CA ARG A 218 18.80 5.75 -14.50
C ARG A 218 17.58 5.36 -15.32
N GLN A 219 17.61 4.18 -15.95
CA GLN A 219 16.42 3.60 -16.59
C GLN A 219 15.82 2.47 -15.73
N PRO A 220 14.52 2.50 -15.39
CA PRO A 220 13.89 1.45 -14.60
C PRO A 220 13.57 0.21 -15.46
N ILE A 221 13.74 -0.97 -14.87
CA ILE A 221 13.17 -2.24 -15.32
C ILE A 221 12.16 -2.69 -14.26
N SER A 222 10.89 -2.82 -14.64
CA SER A 222 9.78 -3.11 -13.74
C SER A 222 9.50 -4.61 -13.72
N ILE A 223 9.62 -5.22 -12.53
CA ILE A 223 9.20 -6.59 -12.27
C ILE A 223 8.02 -6.53 -11.30
N GLY A 224 6.82 -6.39 -11.87
CA GLY A 224 5.56 -6.40 -11.13
C GLY A 224 5.17 -7.78 -10.56
N ARG A 225 4.04 -7.82 -9.86
CA ARG A 225 3.47 -9.10 -9.36
C ARG A 225 3.24 -10.05 -10.54
N ASN A 226 3.58 -11.33 -10.34
CA ASN A 226 3.58 -12.41 -11.35
C ASN A 226 4.69 -12.35 -12.42
N CYS A 227 5.44 -11.24 -12.54
CA CYS A 227 6.61 -11.12 -13.43
C CYS A 227 7.86 -11.85 -12.90
N GLU A 228 7.80 -12.36 -11.67
CA GLU A 228 8.90 -12.97 -10.88
C GLU A 228 9.31 -14.37 -11.39
N LYS A 229 9.31 -14.58 -12.72
CA LYS A 229 9.69 -15.85 -13.38
C LYS A 229 10.95 -15.65 -14.21
N PHE A 230 11.87 -16.61 -14.13
CA PHE A 230 13.17 -16.60 -14.81
C PHE A 230 13.11 -16.14 -16.28
N GLY A 231 12.24 -16.76 -17.10
CA GLY A 231 12.11 -16.41 -18.52
C GLY A 231 11.46 -15.05 -18.81
N ILE A 232 10.62 -14.51 -17.91
CA ILE A 232 10.10 -13.14 -18.03
C ILE A 232 11.25 -12.15 -17.80
N ILE A 233 12.05 -12.36 -16.75
CA ILE A 233 13.20 -11.50 -16.43
C ILE A 233 14.25 -11.53 -17.57
N ILE A 234 14.45 -12.67 -18.23
CA ILE A 234 15.32 -12.75 -19.42
C ILE A 234 14.75 -11.96 -20.61
N HIS A 235 13.43 -11.98 -20.83
CA HIS A 235 12.74 -11.18 -21.86
C HIS A 235 12.89 -9.67 -21.61
N GLU A 236 12.62 -9.20 -20.39
CA GLU A 236 12.82 -7.79 -20.00
C GLU A 236 14.29 -7.35 -20.15
N LEU A 237 15.24 -8.24 -19.81
CA LEU A 237 16.66 -8.02 -20.08
C LEU A 237 16.98 -7.96 -21.58
N GLY A 238 16.26 -8.70 -22.43
CA GLY A 238 16.36 -8.61 -23.89
C GLY A 238 15.99 -7.22 -24.43
N HIS A 239 14.90 -6.62 -23.92
CA HIS A 239 14.58 -5.23 -24.20
C HIS A 239 15.69 -4.28 -23.75
N THR A 240 16.16 -4.41 -22.51
CA THR A 240 17.32 -3.65 -21.98
C THR A 240 18.57 -3.79 -22.86
N ILE A 241 18.80 -4.97 -23.45
CA ILE A 241 19.92 -5.28 -24.35
C ILE A 241 19.77 -4.60 -25.73
N GLY A 242 18.55 -4.25 -26.14
CA GLY A 242 18.22 -3.57 -27.39
C GLY A 242 17.31 -4.35 -28.34
N PHE A 243 16.64 -5.41 -27.89
CA PHE A 243 15.76 -6.22 -28.73
C PHE A 243 14.32 -5.70 -28.72
N HIS A 244 13.73 -5.57 -29.90
CA HIS A 244 12.28 -5.51 -30.08
C HIS A 244 11.69 -6.93 -30.09
N HIS A 245 10.36 -7.06 -30.06
CA HIS A 245 9.71 -8.36 -30.22
C HIS A 245 9.87 -8.93 -31.62
N GLU A 246 10.07 -10.24 -31.73
CA GLU A 246 10.34 -10.93 -33.01
C GLU A 246 9.14 -10.84 -33.98
N HIS A 247 7.90 -10.78 -33.47
CA HIS A 247 6.69 -10.59 -34.28
C HIS A 247 6.48 -9.13 -34.73
N ALA A 248 7.38 -8.19 -34.39
CA ALA A 248 7.34 -6.81 -34.87
C ALA A 248 8.24 -6.58 -36.12
N ARG A 249 9.00 -7.61 -36.54
CA ARG A 249 9.93 -7.58 -37.68
C ARG A 249 9.29 -7.19 -39.01
N GLY A 250 10.02 -6.41 -39.81
CA GLY A 250 9.64 -6.00 -41.18
C GLY A 250 9.36 -7.15 -42.17
N ASP A 251 9.92 -8.34 -41.93
CA ASP A 251 9.76 -9.52 -42.79
C ASP A 251 8.82 -10.60 -42.20
N ARG A 252 8.18 -10.34 -41.05
CA ARG A 252 7.39 -11.36 -40.33
C ARG A 252 6.25 -11.96 -41.15
N ASP A 253 5.62 -11.19 -42.06
CA ASP A 253 4.39 -11.59 -42.76
C ASP A 253 4.68 -12.67 -43.83
N LYS A 254 5.96 -13.03 -44.03
CA LYS A 254 6.43 -14.22 -44.77
C LYS A 254 6.49 -15.49 -43.92
N HIS A 255 6.38 -15.35 -42.59
CA HIS A 255 6.68 -16.35 -41.57
C HIS A 255 5.50 -16.62 -40.62
N ILE A 256 4.71 -15.59 -40.30
CA ILE A 256 3.51 -15.67 -39.46
C ILE A 256 2.31 -14.92 -40.08
N ILE A 257 1.10 -15.37 -39.76
CA ILE A 257 -0.18 -14.70 -40.02
C ILE A 257 -0.74 -14.15 -38.71
N ILE A 258 -1.16 -12.89 -38.72
CA ILE A 258 -1.86 -12.24 -37.60
C ILE A 258 -3.38 -12.32 -37.80
N ASN A 259 -4.04 -13.14 -37.00
CA ASN A 259 -5.48 -13.41 -37.07
C ASN A 259 -6.29 -12.26 -36.44
N LYS A 260 -6.37 -11.10 -37.13
CA LYS A 260 -6.98 -9.86 -36.59
C LYS A 260 -8.40 -9.98 -36.03
N ALA A 261 -9.19 -10.99 -36.45
CA ALA A 261 -10.53 -11.27 -35.90
C ALA A 261 -10.51 -11.84 -34.45
N ASN A 262 -9.42 -12.51 -34.08
CA ASN A 262 -9.22 -13.15 -32.77
C ASN A 262 -8.66 -12.18 -31.71
N ILE A 263 -8.09 -11.05 -32.12
CA ILE A 263 -7.46 -10.06 -31.21
C ILE A 263 -8.53 -9.27 -30.45
N MET A 264 -8.28 -8.94 -29.18
CA MET A 264 -9.14 -8.08 -28.36
C MET A 264 -9.36 -6.70 -29.00
N ARG A 265 -10.58 -6.18 -28.88
CA ARG A 265 -10.95 -4.87 -29.46
C ARG A 265 -10.06 -3.78 -28.87
N GLY A 266 -9.33 -3.08 -29.73
CA GLY A 266 -8.37 -2.04 -29.35
C GLY A 266 -6.92 -2.52 -29.25
N GLN A 267 -6.63 -3.82 -29.15
CA GLN A 267 -5.27 -4.35 -28.92
C GLN A 267 -4.50 -4.74 -30.21
N ALA A 268 -4.97 -4.29 -31.38
CA ALA A 268 -4.38 -4.64 -32.67
C ALA A 268 -3.01 -3.98 -32.91
N TYR A 269 -2.73 -2.83 -32.30
CA TYR A 269 -1.48 -2.06 -32.47
C TYR A 269 -0.23 -2.79 -31.95
N ASN A 270 -0.39 -3.67 -30.94
CA ASN A 270 0.69 -4.55 -30.46
C ASN A 270 1.19 -5.54 -31.55
N PHE A 271 0.50 -5.61 -32.69
CA PHE A 271 0.86 -6.39 -33.87
C PHE A 271 1.03 -5.51 -35.12
N ASP A 272 1.32 -4.22 -34.98
CA ASP A 272 1.85 -3.45 -36.10
C ASP A 272 3.32 -3.83 -36.37
N VAL A 273 3.83 -3.46 -37.55
CA VAL A 273 5.20 -3.77 -37.99
C VAL A 273 6.06 -2.53 -37.81
N LEU A 274 7.26 -2.68 -37.27
CA LEU A 274 8.20 -1.56 -37.07
C LEU A 274 8.64 -0.97 -38.42
N SER A 275 8.87 0.35 -38.44
CA SER A 275 9.24 1.02 -39.68
C SER A 275 10.68 0.67 -40.10
N PRO A 276 11.03 0.75 -41.40
CA PRO A 276 12.42 0.58 -41.88
C PRO A 276 13.40 1.62 -41.33
N GLU A 277 12.92 2.72 -40.72
CA GLU A 277 13.74 3.73 -40.04
C GLU A 277 14.09 3.33 -38.59
N GLU A 278 13.33 2.37 -38.03
CA GLU A 278 13.55 1.75 -36.73
C GLU A 278 14.25 0.37 -36.86
N PHE A 279 14.10 -0.29 -38.02
CA PHE A 279 14.49 -1.68 -38.29
C PHE A 279 15.23 -1.85 -39.64
N ASP A 280 16.57 -1.97 -39.59
CA ASP A 280 17.43 -2.35 -40.74
C ASP A 280 17.14 -3.81 -41.21
N GLU A 281 17.58 -4.19 -42.43
CA GLU A 281 17.33 -5.53 -42.99
C GLU A 281 17.77 -6.69 -42.07
N PRO A 282 16.97 -7.78 -41.97
CA PRO A 282 17.19 -8.86 -41.01
C PRO A 282 18.47 -9.65 -41.29
N LEU A 283 19.39 -9.63 -40.34
CA LEU A 283 20.67 -10.36 -40.39
C LEU A 283 20.54 -11.88 -40.19
N LEU A 284 19.39 -12.34 -39.70
CA LEU A 284 19.14 -13.73 -39.29
C LEU A 284 17.74 -14.19 -39.76
N PRO A 285 17.54 -15.51 -39.95
CA PRO A 285 16.21 -16.09 -40.16
C PRO A 285 15.22 -15.70 -39.06
N TYR A 286 13.92 -15.87 -39.33
CA TYR A 286 12.86 -15.64 -38.34
C TYR A 286 12.89 -16.70 -37.24
N ASP A 287 13.12 -16.31 -35.98
CA ASP A 287 13.22 -17.25 -34.86
C ASP A 287 11.90 -17.36 -34.10
N TYR A 288 11.05 -18.27 -34.57
CA TYR A 288 9.80 -18.64 -33.91
C TYR A 288 9.95 -19.03 -32.42
N ASN A 289 11.13 -19.48 -31.98
CA ASN A 289 11.40 -19.87 -30.59
C ASN A 289 12.15 -18.77 -29.81
N SER A 290 12.34 -17.56 -30.36
CA SER A 290 12.90 -16.42 -29.64
C SER A 290 12.12 -16.15 -28.34
N ILE A 291 12.84 -15.84 -27.26
CA ILE A 291 12.19 -15.42 -26.01
C ILE A 291 11.43 -14.10 -26.18
N MET A 292 11.82 -13.27 -27.16
CA MET A 292 11.21 -12.00 -27.53
C MET A 292 9.98 -12.15 -28.43
N HIS A 293 9.60 -13.34 -28.87
CA HIS A 293 8.39 -13.54 -29.65
C HIS A 293 7.14 -13.52 -28.74
N TYR A 294 6.01 -12.99 -29.19
CA TYR A 294 4.71 -13.12 -28.50
C TYR A 294 4.20 -14.58 -28.50
N ALA A 295 3.41 -14.96 -27.49
CA ALA A 295 2.77 -16.27 -27.44
C ALA A 295 1.66 -16.40 -28.50
N LYS A 296 1.34 -17.64 -28.91
CA LYS A 296 0.40 -17.91 -30.01
C LYS A 296 -1.02 -17.34 -29.83
N ASN A 297 -1.44 -17.13 -28.58
CA ASN A 297 -2.75 -16.60 -28.17
C ASN A 297 -2.66 -15.25 -27.45
N SER A 298 -1.53 -14.54 -27.55
CA SER A 298 -1.34 -13.19 -27.00
C SER A 298 -2.42 -12.21 -27.46
N PHE A 299 -2.90 -11.37 -26.54
CA PHE A 299 -4.01 -10.42 -26.75
C PHE A 299 -5.30 -11.04 -27.35
N SER A 300 -5.52 -12.35 -27.22
CA SER A 300 -6.69 -13.03 -27.79
C SER A 300 -7.98 -12.78 -27.02
N ARG A 301 -9.11 -12.80 -27.74
CA ARG A 301 -10.49 -12.73 -27.20
C ARG A 301 -10.92 -13.99 -26.46
N SER A 302 -10.18 -15.09 -26.57
CA SER A 302 -10.44 -16.35 -25.88
C SER A 302 -9.16 -17.18 -25.76
N PRO A 303 -8.86 -17.84 -24.63
CA PRO A 303 -7.61 -18.60 -24.44
C PRO A 303 -7.32 -19.65 -25.51
N TYR A 304 -8.36 -20.15 -26.20
CA TYR A 304 -8.31 -21.20 -27.22
C TYR A 304 -8.20 -20.68 -28.66
N LEU A 305 -8.22 -19.37 -28.88
CA LEU A 305 -8.12 -18.77 -30.21
C LEU A 305 -6.71 -18.21 -30.42
N ASP A 306 -5.98 -18.76 -31.38
CA ASP A 306 -4.63 -18.30 -31.71
C ASP A 306 -4.69 -17.01 -32.53
N THR A 307 -4.01 -15.98 -32.05
CA THR A 307 -3.85 -14.67 -32.69
C THR A 307 -2.67 -14.66 -33.66
N ILE A 308 -1.68 -15.54 -33.46
CA ILE A 308 -0.54 -15.74 -34.36
C ILE A 308 -0.57 -17.18 -34.89
N THR A 309 -0.33 -17.37 -36.18
CA THR A 309 -0.23 -18.70 -36.81
C THR A 309 1.00 -18.75 -37.73
N PRO A 310 1.97 -19.67 -37.52
CA PRO A 310 3.16 -19.77 -38.37
C PRO A 310 2.85 -20.41 -39.72
N ILE A 311 3.61 -20.04 -40.75
CA ILE A 311 3.48 -20.53 -42.13
C ILE A 311 4.81 -21.07 -42.67
N GLY A 312 4.75 -21.86 -43.75
CA GLY A 312 5.92 -22.48 -44.37
C GLY A 312 6.51 -23.70 -43.62
N LEU A 313 5.94 -24.10 -42.48
CA LEU A 313 6.44 -25.22 -41.68
C LEU A 313 6.16 -26.61 -42.32
N PRO A 314 7.05 -27.61 -42.14
CA PRO A 314 6.78 -28.99 -42.51
C PRO A 314 5.55 -29.56 -41.79
N LYS A 315 4.78 -30.43 -42.47
CA LYS A 315 3.63 -31.12 -41.86
C LYS A 315 4.07 -31.99 -40.70
N GLY A 316 3.71 -31.59 -39.48
CA GLY A 316 4.08 -32.29 -38.23
C GLY A 316 5.08 -31.53 -37.36
N ALA A 317 5.67 -30.43 -37.82
CA ALA A 317 6.56 -29.60 -37.01
C ALA A 317 5.76 -28.85 -35.92
N GLN A 318 6.02 -29.17 -34.65
CA GLN A 318 5.46 -28.48 -33.49
C GLN A 318 6.47 -27.44 -32.96
N ILE A 319 6.05 -26.19 -32.81
CA ILE A 319 6.90 -25.05 -32.43
C ILE A 319 6.27 -24.28 -31.25
N GLU A 320 7.09 -23.85 -30.28
CA GLU A 320 6.65 -23.17 -29.06
C GLU A 320 6.87 -21.64 -29.18
N LEU A 321 5.94 -20.97 -29.88
CA LEU A 321 5.99 -19.51 -30.08
C LEU A 321 6.11 -18.76 -28.74
N GLY A 322 7.14 -17.93 -28.62
CA GLY A 322 7.34 -17.07 -27.45
C GLY A 322 7.70 -17.80 -26.16
N GLN A 323 8.37 -18.96 -26.24
CA GLN A 323 8.76 -19.77 -25.08
C GLN A 323 9.44 -18.94 -23.97
N ARG A 324 8.76 -18.75 -22.84
CA ARG A 324 9.29 -18.02 -21.67
C ARG A 324 10.18 -18.91 -20.79
N ARG A 325 11.10 -19.67 -21.39
CA ARG A 325 11.92 -20.68 -20.68
C ARG A 325 13.43 -20.43 -20.74
N ARG A 326 13.96 -20.12 -21.92
CA ARG A 326 15.41 -19.97 -22.20
C ARG A 326 15.65 -18.99 -23.36
N LEU A 327 16.91 -18.66 -23.62
CA LEU A 327 17.31 -18.01 -24.88
C LEU A 327 17.31 -19.02 -26.03
N SER A 328 16.93 -18.57 -27.22
CA SER A 328 17.05 -19.32 -28.47
C SER A 328 18.44 -19.18 -29.10
N ARG A 329 18.70 -19.93 -30.20
CA ARG A 329 19.94 -19.74 -30.99
C ARG A 329 19.93 -18.38 -31.73
N GLY A 330 18.76 -17.90 -32.16
CA GLY A 330 18.59 -16.56 -32.74
C GLY A 330 18.91 -15.46 -31.73
N ASP A 331 18.30 -15.50 -30.54
CA ASP A 331 18.53 -14.50 -29.47
C ASP A 331 20.04 -14.32 -29.17
N ILE A 332 20.76 -15.43 -29.04
CA ILE A 332 22.20 -15.46 -28.75
C ILE A 332 23.02 -14.90 -29.92
N LEU A 333 22.73 -15.32 -31.16
CA LEU A 333 23.44 -14.83 -32.35
C LEU A 333 23.18 -13.35 -32.59
N GLN A 334 21.94 -12.88 -32.39
CA GLN A 334 21.56 -11.47 -32.54
C GLN A 334 22.29 -10.58 -31.53
N ALA A 335 22.41 -11.02 -30.28
CA ALA A 335 23.15 -10.29 -29.24
C ALA A 335 24.65 -10.23 -29.57
N ASN A 336 25.23 -11.35 -30.01
CA ASN A 336 26.64 -11.42 -30.37
C ASN A 336 26.97 -10.59 -31.62
N LEU A 337 26.06 -10.49 -32.60
CA LEU A 337 26.19 -9.60 -33.74
C LEU A 337 26.03 -8.11 -33.37
N LEU A 338 25.07 -7.77 -32.50
CA LEU A 338 24.81 -6.41 -32.03
C LEU A 338 26.02 -5.82 -31.30
N TYR A 339 26.54 -6.56 -30.31
CA TYR A 339 27.67 -6.14 -29.48
C TYR A 339 29.04 -6.46 -30.10
N LYS A 340 29.07 -7.11 -31.27
CA LYS A 340 30.28 -7.55 -31.99
C LYS A 340 31.21 -8.40 -31.11
N CYS A 341 30.64 -9.41 -30.48
CA CYS A 341 31.40 -10.32 -29.64
C CYS A 341 32.50 -11.02 -30.45
N VAL A 342 33.66 -11.20 -29.81
CA VAL A 342 34.81 -11.89 -30.41
C VAL A 342 34.41 -13.34 -30.72
N ALA A 343 34.79 -13.84 -31.90
CA ALA A 343 34.28 -15.11 -32.40
C ALA A 343 34.78 -16.34 -31.63
N CYS A 344 36.00 -16.29 -31.08
CA CYS A 344 36.54 -17.33 -30.21
C CYS A 344 36.69 -16.83 -28.76
N GLY A 345 36.52 -17.76 -27.83
CA GLY A 345 36.52 -17.48 -26.40
C GLY A 345 35.12 -17.40 -25.80
N ARG A 346 35.03 -17.62 -24.48
CA ARG A 346 33.75 -17.74 -23.76
C ARG A 346 33.80 -17.17 -22.35
N THR A 347 32.63 -17.02 -21.75
CA THR A 347 32.48 -16.78 -20.32
C THR A 347 32.56 -18.12 -19.57
N PHE A 348 33.42 -18.20 -18.56
CA PHE A 348 33.48 -19.29 -17.59
C PHE A 348 32.85 -18.81 -16.27
N GLN A 349 31.78 -19.50 -15.86
CA GLN A 349 31.11 -19.29 -14.57
C GLN A 349 31.30 -20.50 -13.61
N GLN A 350 32.34 -21.29 -13.88
CA GLN A 350 32.68 -22.50 -13.15
C GLN A 350 33.76 -22.18 -12.11
N ASN A 351 33.86 -22.98 -11.05
CA ASN A 351 34.83 -22.75 -9.98
C ASN A 351 36.25 -23.23 -10.32
N SER A 352 36.42 -23.95 -11.43
CA SER A 352 37.70 -24.30 -12.04
C SER A 352 37.50 -24.65 -13.51
N GLY A 353 38.58 -24.68 -14.29
CA GLY A 353 38.53 -25.09 -15.69
C GLY A 353 39.86 -24.97 -16.42
N GLN A 354 39.91 -25.49 -17.64
CA GLN A 354 41.07 -25.38 -18.53
C GLN A 354 40.77 -24.40 -19.68
N ILE A 355 41.75 -23.57 -20.01
CA ILE A 355 41.74 -22.63 -21.13
C ILE A 355 42.86 -23.05 -22.08
N VAL A 356 42.52 -23.16 -23.37
CA VAL A 356 43.40 -23.63 -24.44
C VAL A 356 43.14 -22.70 -25.63
N SER A 357 44.18 -22.16 -26.24
CA SER A 357 44.02 -21.37 -27.48
C SER A 357 43.64 -22.25 -28.67
N PRO A 358 42.92 -21.73 -29.68
CA PRO A 358 42.45 -22.53 -30.82
C PRO A 358 43.57 -23.28 -31.57
N GLU A 359 44.80 -22.73 -31.57
CA GLU A 359 45.94 -23.26 -32.33
C GLU A 359 46.81 -24.26 -31.53
N TYR A 360 46.39 -24.64 -30.31
CA TYR A 360 47.16 -25.51 -29.41
C TYR A 360 46.92 -27.00 -29.70
N VAL A 361 47.54 -27.51 -30.76
CA VAL A 361 47.37 -28.90 -31.22
C VAL A 361 48.28 -29.89 -30.47
N TYR A 362 47.69 -30.99 -29.98
CA TYR A 362 48.43 -32.16 -29.49
C TYR A 362 48.89 -33.04 -30.66
N THR A 363 50.15 -33.51 -30.63
CA THR A 363 50.72 -34.36 -31.69
C THR A 363 50.66 -35.84 -31.32
N GLU A 364 49.97 -36.62 -32.16
CA GLU A 364 50.11 -38.07 -32.43
C GLU A 364 50.85 -38.94 -31.38
N ASN A 365 50.09 -39.59 -30.50
CA ASN A 365 50.22 -41.02 -30.09
C ASN A 365 49.33 -41.32 -28.86
N GLY A 366 48.03 -41.02 -28.95
CA GLY A 366 47.04 -41.29 -27.90
C GLY A 366 45.63 -41.35 -28.49
N VAL A 367 44.85 -42.32 -28.04
CA VAL A 367 43.47 -42.59 -28.52
C VAL A 367 42.59 -41.35 -28.34
N VAL A 368 41.74 -41.07 -29.32
CA VAL A 368 40.66 -40.09 -29.20
C VAL A 368 39.55 -40.73 -28.36
N ASP A 369 39.50 -40.42 -27.07
CA ASP A 369 38.27 -40.54 -26.29
C ASP A 369 37.40 -39.31 -26.57
N GLU A 370 36.20 -39.57 -27.08
CA GLU A 370 35.24 -38.56 -27.52
C GLU A 370 34.44 -38.04 -26.31
N TYR A 371 34.97 -37.05 -25.56
CA TYR A 371 34.18 -36.05 -24.81
C TYR A 371 35.01 -34.87 -24.23
N GLU A 372 34.30 -33.82 -23.79
CA GLU A 372 34.80 -32.65 -23.02
C GLU A 372 35.93 -31.77 -23.63
N GLY A 373 36.03 -31.73 -24.96
CA GLY A 373 36.57 -30.55 -25.64
C GLY A 373 35.72 -29.29 -25.33
N SER A 374 36.31 -28.09 -25.38
CA SER A 374 35.49 -26.86 -25.37
C SER A 374 34.60 -26.86 -26.61
N GLY A 375 33.28 -26.74 -26.42
CA GLY A 375 32.27 -26.79 -27.49
C GLY A 375 32.27 -25.55 -28.39
N ASP A 376 33.36 -25.38 -29.12
CA ASP A 376 33.51 -24.45 -30.24
C ASP A 376 33.39 -25.27 -31.55
N ASP A 377 32.55 -24.83 -32.47
CA ASP A 377 32.42 -25.44 -33.80
C ASP A 377 33.69 -25.13 -34.58
N GLY A 378 34.56 -26.13 -34.76
CA GLY A 378 35.97 -25.99 -35.18
C GLY A 378 36.20 -25.50 -36.61
N THR A 379 35.25 -24.80 -37.21
CA THR A 379 35.19 -24.48 -38.63
C THR A 379 35.52 -23.02 -38.97
N LYS A 380 35.63 -22.09 -37.99
CA LYS A 380 35.95 -20.67 -38.26
C LYS A 380 36.93 -20.03 -37.26
N ALA A 381 38.23 -20.21 -37.51
CA ALA A 381 39.25 -19.31 -36.98
C ALA A 381 38.92 -17.85 -37.38
N SER A 382 39.02 -16.90 -36.44
CA SER A 382 38.60 -15.52 -36.68
C SER A 382 39.55 -14.78 -37.62
N ALA A 383 39.03 -13.92 -38.50
CA ALA A 383 39.82 -13.17 -39.48
C ALA A 383 40.75 -12.08 -38.88
N ASP A 384 40.91 -12.04 -37.55
CA ASP A 384 41.80 -11.13 -36.81
C ASP A 384 42.63 -11.88 -35.73
N ASN A 385 42.64 -13.22 -35.74
CA ASN A 385 43.35 -14.12 -34.83
C ASN A 385 43.32 -13.67 -33.34
N SER A 386 42.15 -13.26 -32.87
CA SER A 386 41.97 -12.75 -31.50
C SER A 386 40.78 -13.40 -30.80
N CYS A 387 40.95 -13.70 -29.50
CA CYS A 387 39.95 -14.34 -28.64
C CYS A 387 39.79 -13.59 -27.30
N GLU A 388 38.58 -13.57 -26.74
CA GLU A 388 38.29 -13.00 -25.41
C GLU A 388 37.67 -14.08 -24.49
N TRP A 389 38.40 -14.51 -23.45
CA TRP A 389 37.84 -15.29 -22.35
C TRP A 389 37.56 -14.41 -21.14
N ARG A 390 36.45 -14.71 -20.47
CA ARG A 390 35.99 -14.02 -19.26
C ARG A 390 35.81 -15.08 -18.17
N ILE A 391 36.35 -14.88 -16.98
CA ILE A 391 36.07 -15.74 -15.82
C ILE A 391 35.30 -14.88 -14.81
N THR A 392 34.13 -15.35 -14.37
CA THR A 392 33.29 -14.67 -13.37
C THR A 392 33.02 -15.58 -12.17
N ALA A 393 33.57 -15.19 -11.02
CA ALA A 393 33.37 -15.79 -9.71
C ALA A 393 32.38 -14.96 -8.88
N THR A 394 32.02 -15.40 -7.66
CA THR A 394 31.12 -14.63 -6.79
C THR A 394 31.85 -13.55 -6.01
N ASN A 395 31.11 -12.58 -5.47
CA ASN A 395 31.72 -11.44 -4.79
C ASN A 395 32.47 -11.90 -3.52
N GLY A 396 33.76 -11.56 -3.39
CA GLY A 396 34.60 -12.05 -2.30
C GLY A 396 35.31 -13.38 -2.59
N GLU A 397 35.15 -13.94 -3.79
CA GLU A 397 36.07 -14.92 -4.38
C GLU A 397 37.10 -14.22 -5.26
N ARG A 398 38.23 -14.90 -5.51
CA ARG A 398 39.32 -14.45 -6.40
C ARG A 398 39.76 -15.59 -7.31
N ILE A 399 40.33 -15.25 -8.46
CA ILE A 399 40.67 -16.19 -9.53
C ILE A 399 42.18 -16.38 -9.58
N ILE A 400 42.63 -17.63 -9.56
CA ILE A 400 44.04 -18.03 -9.73
C ILE A 400 44.17 -18.72 -11.08
N LEU A 401 44.94 -18.11 -12.00
CA LEU A 401 45.28 -18.66 -13.31
C LEU A 401 46.70 -19.25 -13.26
N HIS A 402 46.81 -20.55 -13.48
CA HIS A 402 48.07 -21.28 -13.63
C HIS A 402 48.36 -21.42 -15.12
N LEU A 403 49.30 -20.64 -15.65
CA LEU A 403 49.73 -20.72 -17.04
C LEU A 403 50.72 -21.89 -17.20
N GLN A 404 50.28 -22.95 -17.86
CA GLN A 404 51.09 -24.17 -18.03
C GLN A 404 52.14 -24.00 -19.13
N ASP A 405 51.72 -23.42 -20.26
CA ASP A 405 52.54 -23.24 -21.47
C ASP A 405 52.05 -22.00 -22.24
N LEU A 406 52.97 -21.24 -22.83
CA LEU A 406 52.75 -20.07 -23.65
C LEU A 406 53.87 -20.00 -24.69
N GLN A 407 53.52 -19.89 -25.97
CA GLN A 407 54.42 -19.85 -27.12
C GLN A 407 53.86 -18.86 -28.16
N LEU A 408 54.27 -17.59 -28.07
CA LEU A 408 53.87 -16.48 -28.94
C LEU A 408 55.08 -15.72 -29.51
N MET A 409 54.90 -14.95 -30.59
CA MET A 409 56.00 -14.13 -31.13
C MET A 409 56.44 -13.07 -30.11
N SER A 410 57.71 -13.15 -29.70
CA SER A 410 58.33 -12.12 -28.87
C SER A 410 58.39 -10.78 -29.60
N SER A 411 58.04 -9.70 -28.89
CA SER A 411 58.08 -8.32 -29.40
C SER A 411 58.21 -7.33 -28.25
N GLU A 412 58.76 -6.15 -28.52
CA GLU A 412 58.88 -5.08 -27.52
C GLU A 412 57.50 -4.75 -26.93
N ASN A 413 57.39 -4.76 -25.61
CA ASN A 413 56.15 -4.61 -24.84
C ASN A 413 54.99 -5.54 -25.28
N CYS A 414 55.30 -6.68 -25.90
CA CYS A 414 54.34 -7.65 -26.45
C CYS A 414 53.31 -6.98 -27.37
N THR A 415 53.77 -6.14 -28.28
CA THR A 415 52.94 -5.30 -29.16
C THR A 415 52.36 -6.02 -30.36
N LYS A 416 52.94 -7.14 -30.81
CA LYS A 416 52.46 -7.94 -31.95
C LYS A 416 51.45 -9.01 -31.50
N ASP A 417 51.97 -10.10 -30.95
CA ASP A 417 51.21 -11.19 -30.36
C ASP A 417 51.31 -11.09 -28.84
N TYR A 418 50.24 -11.41 -28.13
CA TYR A 418 50.20 -11.32 -26.67
C TYR A 418 49.07 -12.13 -26.03
N LEU A 419 49.31 -12.51 -24.79
CA LEU A 419 48.30 -12.88 -23.80
C LEU A 419 48.22 -11.74 -22.76
N GLU A 420 47.08 -11.06 -22.66
CA GLU A 420 46.85 -9.94 -21.75
C GLU A 420 45.81 -10.35 -20.69
N ILE A 421 46.21 -10.32 -19.42
CA ILE A 421 45.36 -10.66 -18.27
C ILE A 421 45.05 -9.39 -17.48
N ARG A 422 43.76 -9.09 -17.32
CA ARG A 422 43.24 -7.95 -16.56
C ARG A 422 42.34 -8.41 -15.41
N ASP A 423 42.43 -7.68 -14.31
CA ASP A 423 41.57 -7.87 -13.14
C ASP A 423 40.31 -7.01 -13.32
N GLY A 424 39.18 -7.65 -13.58
CA GLY A 424 37.90 -7.01 -13.93
C GLY A 424 37.27 -7.57 -15.21
N TYR A 425 36.40 -6.76 -15.84
CA TYR A 425 35.46 -7.20 -16.88
C TYR A 425 35.63 -6.53 -18.26
N TRP A 426 36.40 -5.43 -18.35
CA TRP A 426 36.52 -4.62 -19.56
C TRP A 426 37.95 -4.11 -19.83
N HIS A 427 38.16 -3.53 -21.01
CA HIS A 427 39.48 -3.10 -21.49
C HIS A 427 40.18 -2.02 -20.64
N ARG A 428 39.45 -1.32 -19.76
CA ARG A 428 40.01 -0.33 -18.81
C ARG A 428 40.32 -0.88 -17.43
N SER A 429 40.01 -2.16 -17.16
CA SER A 429 40.34 -2.76 -15.87
C SER A 429 41.86 -2.89 -15.68
N PRO A 430 42.38 -2.86 -14.45
CA PRO A 430 43.81 -3.00 -14.15
C PRO A 430 44.50 -4.13 -14.93
N LEU A 431 45.64 -3.82 -15.53
CA LEU A 431 46.47 -4.79 -16.23
C LEU A 431 47.34 -5.53 -15.21
N VAL A 432 47.10 -6.82 -15.02
CA VAL A 432 47.90 -7.68 -14.12
C VAL A 432 49.16 -8.15 -14.83
N ARG A 433 49.02 -8.60 -16.08
CA ARG A 433 50.13 -9.13 -16.87
C ARG A 433 49.86 -9.00 -18.37
N ARG A 434 50.92 -8.77 -19.15
CA ARG A 434 50.93 -8.94 -20.61
C ARG A 434 52.16 -9.78 -20.96
N LEU A 435 51.96 -10.88 -21.68
CA LEU A 435 52.98 -11.91 -21.92
C LEU A 435 53.09 -12.23 -23.41
N CYS A 436 54.31 -12.55 -23.86
CA CYS A 436 54.66 -12.99 -25.20
C CYS A 436 56.03 -13.69 -25.16
N GLY A 437 56.48 -14.28 -26.27
CA GLY A 437 57.61 -15.21 -26.24
C GLY A 437 57.19 -16.56 -25.66
N ASN A 438 58.13 -17.23 -25.00
CA ASN A 438 57.88 -18.51 -24.32
C ASN A 438 57.81 -18.31 -22.80
N SER A 439 56.80 -18.88 -22.15
CA SER A 439 56.67 -18.88 -20.68
C SER A 439 55.90 -20.12 -20.19
N SER A 440 56.23 -20.61 -18.99
CA SER A 440 55.63 -21.82 -18.40
C SER A 440 55.73 -21.78 -16.88
N GLY A 441 54.62 -22.08 -16.18
CA GLY A 441 54.57 -22.13 -14.72
C GLY A 441 54.30 -20.79 -14.01
N GLU A 442 53.93 -19.73 -14.74
CA GLU A 442 53.47 -18.47 -14.15
C GLU A 442 52.11 -18.69 -13.42
N ILE A 443 51.98 -18.13 -12.22
CA ILE A 443 50.75 -18.14 -11.42
C ILE A 443 50.28 -16.69 -11.25
N ILE A 444 49.07 -16.40 -11.73
CA ILE A 444 48.51 -15.05 -11.81
C ILE A 444 47.21 -14.99 -11.00
N THR A 445 47.14 -14.11 -10.01
CA THR A 445 45.99 -13.94 -9.12
C THR A 445 45.29 -12.60 -9.36
N THR A 446 43.96 -12.57 -9.31
CA THR A 446 43.19 -11.32 -9.19
C THR A 446 42.95 -10.93 -7.73
N ASP A 447 42.72 -9.64 -7.49
CA ASP A 447 42.13 -9.10 -6.27
C ASP A 447 40.58 -9.06 -6.36
N THR A 448 40.01 -9.01 -7.58
CA THR A 448 38.55 -9.07 -7.79
C THR A 448 38.05 -10.45 -8.26
N SER A 449 36.72 -10.62 -8.22
CA SER A 449 36.00 -11.82 -8.66
C SER A 449 35.83 -11.94 -10.19
N ARG A 450 36.49 -11.09 -11.00
CA ARG A 450 36.43 -11.19 -12.47
C ARG A 450 37.83 -11.12 -13.09
N MET A 451 38.09 -11.98 -14.07
CA MET A 451 39.31 -11.95 -14.87
C MET A 451 38.96 -11.86 -16.35
N LEU A 452 39.59 -10.94 -17.06
CA LEU A 452 39.49 -10.76 -18.50
C LEU A 452 40.81 -11.18 -19.15
N ILE A 453 40.76 -12.12 -20.09
CA ILE A 453 41.91 -12.65 -20.81
C ILE A 453 41.72 -12.36 -22.30
N ASN A 454 42.53 -11.44 -22.83
CA ASN A 454 42.59 -11.12 -24.25
C ASN A 454 43.82 -11.83 -24.88
N TYR A 455 43.63 -12.49 -26.01
CA TYR A 455 44.67 -13.21 -26.74
C TYR A 455 44.72 -12.74 -28.19
N VAL A 456 45.94 -12.55 -28.71
CA VAL A 456 46.20 -12.26 -30.13
C VAL A 456 47.40 -13.08 -30.60
N ASN A 457 47.22 -13.87 -31.66
CA ASN A 457 48.28 -14.69 -32.27
C ASN A 457 48.23 -14.59 -33.80
N ARG A 458 48.74 -13.49 -34.34
CA ARG A 458 48.79 -13.23 -35.79
C ARG A 458 49.86 -14.04 -36.50
N ASN A 459 50.73 -14.74 -35.76
CA ASN A 459 51.83 -15.54 -36.31
C ASN A 459 51.66 -17.05 -36.11
N ALA A 460 50.46 -17.54 -35.76
CA ALA A 460 50.18 -18.96 -35.58
C ALA A 460 50.67 -19.85 -36.73
N ALA A 461 50.52 -19.37 -37.99
CA ALA A 461 51.00 -20.04 -39.20
C ALA A 461 52.54 -20.22 -39.27
N LEU A 462 53.31 -19.56 -38.40
CA LEU A 462 54.75 -19.73 -38.24
C LEU A 462 55.12 -20.73 -37.12
N GLY A 463 54.14 -21.45 -36.57
CA GLY A 463 54.35 -22.51 -35.56
C GLY A 463 54.19 -22.06 -34.10
N TYR A 464 53.74 -20.83 -33.84
CA TYR A 464 53.46 -20.34 -32.48
C TYR A 464 52.14 -20.94 -31.97
N ARG A 465 52.24 -21.95 -31.09
CA ARG A 465 51.12 -22.81 -30.63
C ARG A 465 50.11 -22.12 -29.71
N GLY A 466 50.34 -20.87 -29.31
CA GLY A 466 49.43 -20.14 -28.44
C GLY A 466 49.69 -20.43 -26.96
N PHE A 467 48.67 -20.83 -26.19
CA PHE A 467 48.82 -21.09 -24.75
C PHE A 467 47.87 -22.16 -24.20
N LYS A 468 48.28 -22.73 -23.07
CA LYS A 468 47.48 -23.61 -22.22
C LYS A 468 47.56 -23.13 -20.77
N ALA A 469 46.40 -22.95 -20.15
CA ALA A 469 46.27 -22.57 -18.75
C ALA A 469 45.15 -23.36 -18.06
N ARG A 470 45.20 -23.44 -16.74
CA ARG A 470 44.05 -23.84 -15.89
C ARG A 470 43.74 -22.70 -14.93
N PHE A 471 42.48 -22.53 -14.56
CA PHE A 471 42.10 -21.60 -13.51
C PHE A 471 41.36 -22.32 -12.39
N GLU A 472 41.44 -21.75 -11.18
CA GLU A 472 40.67 -22.12 -10.02
C GLU A 472 40.15 -20.86 -9.32
N VAL A 473 38.95 -20.96 -8.75
CA VAL A 473 38.30 -19.91 -7.97
C VAL A 473 38.43 -20.28 -6.50
N VAL A 474 38.96 -19.35 -5.70
CA VAL A 474 39.12 -19.54 -4.26
C VAL A 474 38.38 -18.45 -3.49
N CYS A 475 37.60 -18.87 -2.50
CA CYS A 475 36.91 -17.96 -1.58
C CYS A 475 37.84 -17.52 -0.43
N GLY A 476 37.61 -16.33 0.11
CA GLY A 476 38.39 -15.81 1.23
C GLY A 476 39.72 -15.17 0.83
N GLY A 477 40.36 -14.56 1.83
CA GLY A 477 41.54 -13.70 1.66
C GLY A 477 41.47 -12.48 2.56
N GLU A 478 42.28 -11.46 2.25
CA GLU A 478 42.25 -10.16 2.94
C GLU A 478 41.51 -9.14 2.07
N ILE A 479 40.62 -8.34 2.68
CA ILE A 479 39.82 -7.33 2.00
C ILE A 479 40.12 -5.96 2.64
N HIS A 480 40.74 -5.07 1.87
CA HIS A 480 40.97 -3.69 2.29
C HIS A 480 39.83 -2.79 1.82
N LEU A 481 38.93 -2.42 2.73
CA LEU A 481 37.77 -1.60 2.39
C LEU A 481 38.17 -0.15 2.08
N SER A 482 38.09 0.22 0.80
CA SER A 482 38.21 1.60 0.32
C SER A 482 36.87 2.22 -0.12
N LYS A 483 35.86 1.37 -0.32
CA LYS A 483 34.45 1.69 -0.61
C LYS A 483 33.58 0.53 -0.12
N GLY A 484 32.25 0.70 -0.17
CA GLY A 484 31.32 -0.42 0.08
C GLY A 484 31.52 -1.55 -0.95
N GLN A 485 31.45 -2.81 -0.49
CA GLN A 485 31.75 -3.99 -1.29
C GLN A 485 30.84 -5.15 -0.89
N SER A 486 30.30 -5.86 -1.88
CA SER A 486 29.53 -7.09 -1.67
C SER A 486 30.46 -8.27 -1.33
N ILE A 487 30.02 -9.17 -0.45
CA ILE A 487 30.53 -10.54 -0.30
C ILE A 487 29.36 -11.51 -0.36
N ASP A 488 29.51 -12.56 -1.15
CA ASP A 488 28.50 -13.58 -1.39
C ASP A 488 29.05 -14.96 -0.98
N SER A 489 28.17 -15.93 -0.73
CA SER A 489 28.60 -17.34 -0.63
C SER A 489 29.17 -17.83 -1.97
N PRO A 490 30.06 -18.84 -1.97
CA PRO A 490 30.52 -19.48 -3.20
C PRO A 490 29.34 -19.90 -4.09
N ASN A 491 29.48 -19.77 -5.41
CA ASN A 491 28.49 -20.07 -6.45
C ASN A 491 27.17 -19.21 -6.49
N TYR A 492 26.86 -18.41 -5.47
CA TYR A 492 25.73 -17.45 -5.45
C TYR A 492 25.54 -16.69 -6.80
N PRO A 493 24.32 -16.52 -7.33
CA PRO A 493 23.00 -16.84 -6.76
C PRO A 493 22.54 -18.29 -6.96
N LEU A 494 23.42 -19.18 -7.40
CA LEU A 494 23.15 -20.62 -7.38
C LEU A 494 23.50 -21.18 -6.00
N GLU A 495 23.06 -22.41 -5.73
CA GLU A 495 23.32 -23.07 -4.43
C GLU A 495 24.82 -23.21 -4.15
N TYR A 496 25.22 -22.98 -2.89
CA TYR A 496 26.63 -23.05 -2.51
C TYR A 496 27.17 -24.48 -2.55
N MET A 497 28.49 -24.62 -2.76
CA MET A 497 29.14 -25.92 -2.81
C MET A 497 29.22 -26.57 -1.41
N PRO A 498 29.11 -27.91 -1.31
CA PRO A 498 29.46 -28.65 -0.09
C PRO A 498 30.95 -28.52 0.28
N GLY A 499 31.24 -28.73 1.57
CA GLY A 499 32.60 -28.91 2.09
C GLY A 499 33.51 -27.69 1.94
N LYS A 500 32.95 -26.46 1.92
CA LYS A 500 33.72 -25.23 1.77
C LYS A 500 34.01 -24.59 3.12
N GLU A 501 35.26 -24.18 3.31
CA GLU A 501 35.63 -23.24 4.36
C GLU A 501 36.18 -21.97 3.72
N CYS A 502 35.49 -20.85 3.92
CA CYS A 502 35.85 -19.55 3.36
C CYS A 502 36.13 -18.56 4.50
N ILE A 503 37.32 -17.98 4.53
CA ILE A 503 37.74 -17.03 5.57
C ILE A 503 38.10 -15.69 4.95
N TRP A 504 37.36 -14.64 5.30
CA TRP A 504 37.63 -13.26 4.94
C TRP A 504 38.17 -12.48 6.14
N ARG A 505 39.30 -11.78 5.94
CA ARG A 505 39.89 -10.84 6.90
C ARG A 505 39.70 -9.43 6.37
N ILE A 506 38.69 -8.73 6.87
CA ILE A 506 38.32 -7.40 6.39
C ILE A 506 39.02 -6.35 7.25
N THR A 507 39.72 -5.41 6.62
CA THR A 507 40.37 -4.27 7.28
C THR A 507 39.85 -2.96 6.68
N ALA A 508 39.26 -2.13 7.54
CA ALA A 508 38.89 -0.75 7.24
C ALA A 508 40.07 0.22 7.51
N PRO A 509 40.04 1.45 6.95
CA PRO A 509 41.01 2.49 7.25
C PRO A 509 41.02 2.86 8.75
N PRO A 510 42.08 3.53 9.25
CA PRO A 510 42.07 4.05 10.61
C PRO A 510 40.85 4.95 10.88
N ASN A 511 40.40 4.97 12.13
CA ASN A 511 39.20 5.66 12.63
C ASN A 511 37.84 5.18 12.06
N HIS A 512 37.83 4.13 11.22
CA HIS A 512 36.61 3.50 10.71
C HIS A 512 36.38 2.13 11.37
N GLN A 513 35.12 1.70 11.39
CA GLN A 513 34.68 0.36 11.77
C GLN A 513 34.21 -0.41 10.53
N VAL A 514 34.19 -1.74 10.60
CA VAL A 514 33.63 -2.58 9.53
C VAL A 514 32.18 -2.86 9.87
N ALA A 515 31.27 -2.47 8.98
CA ALA A 515 29.87 -2.83 9.05
C ALA A 515 29.55 -3.94 8.03
N LEU A 516 28.62 -4.83 8.40
CA LEU A 516 28.12 -5.93 7.58
C LEU A 516 26.59 -5.95 7.63
N LYS A 517 25.95 -5.97 6.46
CA LYS A 517 24.50 -6.05 6.29
C LYS A 517 24.14 -7.12 5.26
N PHE A 518 23.41 -8.14 5.67
CA PHE A 518 22.90 -9.17 4.77
C PHE A 518 21.79 -8.59 3.87
N GLN A 519 21.86 -8.91 2.57
CA GLN A 519 20.85 -8.64 1.55
C GLN A 519 20.00 -9.89 1.24
N SER A 520 20.63 -11.07 1.34
CA SER A 520 20.02 -12.39 1.24
C SER A 520 20.71 -13.34 2.22
N PHE A 521 19.99 -14.29 2.80
CA PHE A 521 20.53 -15.29 3.72
C PHE A 521 19.63 -16.52 3.81
N GLU A 522 20.11 -17.64 3.27
CA GLU A 522 19.49 -18.96 3.32
C GLU A 522 20.60 -20.03 3.39
N LEU A 523 20.86 -20.55 4.58
CA LEU A 523 21.75 -21.69 4.84
C LEU A 523 20.94 -22.89 5.38
N GLU A 524 21.55 -24.06 5.52
CA GLU A 524 20.91 -25.15 6.29
C GLU A 524 20.53 -24.68 7.71
N LYS A 525 19.41 -25.18 8.22
CA LYS A 525 18.79 -24.78 9.47
C LYS A 525 19.04 -25.83 10.57
N HIS A 526 19.78 -25.44 11.61
CA HIS A 526 19.98 -26.25 12.81
C HIS A 526 19.92 -25.40 14.07
N ASP A 527 19.28 -25.86 15.15
CA ASP A 527 19.05 -25.08 16.39
C ASP A 527 20.33 -24.54 17.04
N SER A 528 21.47 -25.18 16.78
CA SER A 528 22.80 -24.77 17.26
C SER A 528 23.82 -24.39 16.17
N CYS A 529 23.41 -24.32 14.89
CA CYS A 529 24.26 -24.00 13.74
C CYS A 529 25.60 -24.77 13.71
N ILE A 530 25.53 -26.10 13.55
CA ILE A 530 26.70 -26.99 13.48
C ILE A 530 27.03 -27.53 12.09
N TYR A 531 26.05 -27.57 11.19
CA TYR A 531 26.23 -27.91 9.77
C TYR A 531 26.70 -26.67 9.01
N ASP A 532 25.91 -26.15 8.06
CA ASP A 532 26.22 -24.89 7.38
C ASP A 532 26.05 -23.67 8.31
N TYR A 533 27.08 -22.81 8.39
CA TYR A 533 27.00 -21.58 9.18
C TYR A 533 27.95 -20.48 8.69
N ILE A 534 27.60 -19.23 9.01
CA ILE A 534 28.53 -18.10 8.98
C ILE A 534 28.84 -17.65 10.42
N GLU A 535 30.12 -17.43 10.71
CA GLU A 535 30.67 -17.02 12.00
C GLU A 535 31.40 -15.69 11.85
N ILE A 536 31.06 -14.70 12.69
CA ILE A 536 31.53 -13.33 12.55
C ILE A 536 32.16 -12.84 13.87
N ARG A 537 33.35 -12.25 13.78
CA ARG A 537 34.19 -11.85 14.92
C ARG A 537 34.73 -10.42 14.78
N ASP A 538 34.94 -9.77 15.93
CA ASP A 538 35.45 -8.41 16.08
C ASP A 538 36.97 -8.41 16.28
N GLY A 539 37.70 -8.09 15.20
CA GLY A 539 39.13 -8.29 15.05
C GLY A 539 39.47 -9.16 13.83
N SER A 540 40.76 -9.29 13.51
CA SER A 540 41.25 -9.97 12.29
C SER A 540 41.58 -11.46 12.46
N ARG A 541 41.33 -12.07 13.63
CA ARG A 541 41.78 -13.44 13.97
C ARG A 541 40.61 -14.36 14.36
N SER A 542 40.85 -15.66 14.29
CA SER A 542 39.88 -16.70 14.68
C SER A 542 39.63 -16.79 16.20
N ASP A 543 40.55 -16.27 17.02
CA ASP A 543 40.40 -16.13 18.48
C ASP A 543 39.84 -14.75 18.90
N SER A 544 39.57 -13.85 17.93
CA SER A 544 38.88 -12.58 18.18
C SER A 544 37.46 -12.79 18.71
N LYS A 545 36.92 -11.77 19.40
CA LYS A 545 35.62 -11.85 20.10
C LYS A 545 34.50 -12.22 19.13
N LEU A 546 33.80 -13.32 19.41
CA LEU A 546 32.63 -13.75 18.65
C LEU A 546 31.50 -12.71 18.78
N ILE A 547 31.01 -12.22 17.64
CA ILE A 547 29.79 -11.40 17.55
C ILE A 547 28.57 -12.32 17.46
N GLY A 548 28.66 -13.34 16.60
CA GLY A 548 27.62 -14.37 16.47
C GLY A 548 27.97 -15.44 15.44
N ARG A 549 27.17 -16.52 15.48
CA ARG A 549 27.11 -17.55 14.45
C ARG A 549 25.66 -17.64 13.97
N PHE A 550 25.46 -17.77 12.66
CA PHE A 550 24.14 -17.72 12.03
C PHE A 550 23.99 -18.82 10.98
N CYS A 551 22.79 -19.38 10.87
CA CYS A 551 22.40 -20.42 9.92
C CYS A 551 20.87 -20.34 9.68
N GLY A 552 20.35 -21.16 8.76
CA GLY A 552 18.93 -21.16 8.38
C GLY A 552 18.49 -20.00 7.49
N ASP A 553 17.19 -19.71 7.56
CA ASP A 553 16.38 -18.82 6.72
C ASP A 553 16.19 -17.40 7.29
N LYS A 554 16.56 -17.18 8.55
CA LYS A 554 16.34 -15.91 9.23
C LYS A 554 17.49 -14.93 8.97
N LEU A 555 17.21 -13.86 8.25
CA LEU A 555 18.15 -12.76 7.98
C LEU A 555 18.84 -12.29 9.29
N PRO A 556 20.19 -12.34 9.38
CA PRO A 556 20.91 -11.86 10.55
C PRO A 556 20.75 -10.35 10.75
N PRO A 557 20.92 -9.83 11.99
CA PRO A 557 20.89 -8.40 12.24
C PRO A 557 22.05 -7.67 11.56
N ASN A 558 21.92 -6.36 11.41
CA ASN A 558 23.04 -5.47 11.06
C ASN A 558 24.17 -5.65 12.09
N ILE A 559 25.38 -5.90 11.62
CA ILE A 559 26.57 -6.16 12.46
C ILE A 559 27.62 -5.08 12.22
N LYS A 560 28.34 -4.69 13.27
CA LYS A 560 29.57 -3.89 13.16
C LYS A 560 30.60 -4.25 14.23
N THR A 561 31.86 -3.94 13.94
CA THR A 561 33.01 -4.18 14.82
C THR A 561 33.30 -2.97 15.71
N HIS A 562 33.86 -3.18 16.90
CA HIS A 562 34.39 -2.09 17.72
C HIS A 562 35.74 -1.62 17.17
N SER A 563 36.51 -2.54 16.59
CA SER A 563 37.78 -2.31 15.89
C SER A 563 37.59 -1.97 14.40
N ASN A 564 38.68 -1.62 13.71
CA ASN A 564 38.70 -1.45 12.24
C ASN A 564 38.86 -2.78 11.48
N GLN A 565 38.67 -3.93 12.12
CA GLN A 565 38.92 -5.26 11.54
C GLN A 565 37.77 -6.22 11.84
N MET A 566 37.31 -6.95 10.82
CA MET A 566 36.32 -8.02 10.96
C MET A 566 36.88 -9.33 10.42
N PHE A 567 36.59 -10.43 11.10
CA PHE A 567 36.88 -11.79 10.64
C PHE A 567 35.55 -12.50 10.39
N ILE A 568 35.37 -12.98 9.17
CA ILE A 568 34.18 -13.74 8.75
C ILE A 568 34.65 -15.12 8.29
N LYS A 569 34.06 -16.18 8.86
CA LYS A 569 34.26 -17.57 8.43
C LYS A 569 32.92 -18.17 8.03
N PHE A 570 32.78 -18.57 6.77
CA PHE A 570 31.69 -19.44 6.31
C PHE A 570 32.18 -20.89 6.26
N VAL A 571 31.33 -21.82 6.68
CA VAL A 571 31.54 -23.26 6.57
C VAL A 571 30.29 -23.89 5.96
N SER A 572 30.48 -24.80 5.01
CA SER A 572 29.47 -25.75 4.56
C SER A 572 29.89 -27.20 4.76
N ASP A 573 28.92 -28.07 5.02
CA ASP A 573 29.08 -29.51 5.26
C ASP A 573 28.96 -30.31 3.93
N GLY A 574 28.97 -31.65 3.99
CA GLY A 574 28.85 -32.50 2.80
C GLY A 574 27.47 -32.53 2.13
N SER A 575 26.46 -31.85 2.67
CA SER A 575 25.04 -32.06 2.37
C SER A 575 24.19 -30.78 2.41
N VAL A 576 22.88 -30.92 2.13
CA VAL A 576 21.80 -29.92 2.28
C VAL A 576 22.13 -28.48 1.83
N GLN A 577 22.55 -28.33 0.58
CA GLN A 577 22.82 -27.00 0.01
C GLN A 577 21.55 -26.13 -0.09
N LYS A 578 21.75 -24.80 -0.07
CA LYS A 578 20.74 -23.75 -0.22
C LYS A 578 21.28 -22.60 -1.07
N LEU A 579 20.44 -21.61 -1.40
CA LEU A 579 20.83 -20.44 -2.20
C LEU A 579 21.99 -19.63 -1.58
N GLY A 580 22.22 -19.72 -0.27
CA GLY A 580 23.36 -19.09 0.39
C GLY A 580 23.09 -17.66 0.85
N PHE A 581 24.14 -16.83 0.86
CA PHE A 581 24.03 -15.46 1.35
C PHE A 581 24.66 -14.45 0.39
N SER A 582 24.20 -13.21 0.52
CA SER A 582 24.80 -12.03 -0.09
C SER A 582 24.75 -10.91 0.94
N ALA A 583 25.89 -10.26 1.20
CA ALA A 583 26.03 -9.27 2.26
C ALA A 583 26.91 -8.09 1.82
N ALA A 584 26.48 -6.87 2.12
CA ALA A 584 27.27 -5.68 1.90
C ALA A 584 28.19 -5.42 3.09
N LEU A 585 29.49 -5.34 2.83
CA LEU A 585 30.47 -4.68 3.68
C LEU A 585 30.40 -3.17 3.46
N MET A 586 30.40 -2.42 4.55
CA MET A 586 30.33 -0.96 4.55
C MET A 586 31.41 -0.38 5.48
N LEU A 587 31.91 0.79 5.13
CA LEU A 587 32.72 1.61 6.04
C LEU A 587 31.77 2.34 6.99
N ASP A 588 31.92 2.10 8.28
CA ASP A 588 31.20 2.79 9.34
C ASP A 588 32.14 3.78 10.04
N VAL A 589 31.65 4.97 10.39
CA VAL A 589 32.39 5.90 11.25
C VAL A 589 31.61 5.93 12.56
N ASP A 590 32.29 5.79 13.69
CA ASP A 590 31.61 5.91 14.98
C ASP A 590 31.58 7.38 15.40
N GLU A 591 30.68 8.17 14.82
CA GLU A 591 30.63 9.62 15.07
C GLU A 591 30.37 9.92 16.56
N CYS A 592 29.74 8.99 17.27
CA CYS A 592 29.50 9.05 18.70
C CYS A 592 30.77 8.99 19.57
N LYS A 593 31.94 8.64 19.00
CA LYS A 593 33.24 8.81 19.68
C LYS A 593 33.77 10.24 19.62
N PHE A 594 33.20 11.12 18.79
CA PHE A 594 33.64 12.50 18.61
C PHE A 594 32.68 13.47 19.32
N MET A 595 33.22 14.37 20.16
CA MET A 595 32.40 15.31 20.95
C MET A 595 31.62 16.36 20.12
N GLN A 596 31.70 16.32 18.79
CA GLN A 596 30.94 17.20 17.88
C GLN A 596 29.91 16.43 17.02
N HIS A 597 29.42 15.27 17.49
CA HIS A 597 28.28 14.58 16.87
C HIS A 597 26.99 15.42 16.81
N GLY A 598 26.84 16.43 17.67
CA GLY A 598 25.72 17.37 17.62
C GLY A 598 24.37 16.84 18.13
N CYS A 599 24.26 15.55 18.49
CA CYS A 599 23.19 15.06 19.37
C CYS A 599 23.19 15.79 20.72
N GLN A 600 22.01 16.17 21.21
CA GLN A 600 21.84 16.87 22.49
C GLN A 600 21.99 15.93 23.70
N HIS A 601 21.46 14.71 23.63
CA HIS A 601 21.48 13.73 24.73
C HIS A 601 22.31 12.49 24.40
N ILE A 602 21.72 11.49 23.74
CA ILE A 602 22.38 10.23 23.40
C ILE A 602 22.81 10.29 21.94
N CYS A 603 24.04 9.87 21.63
CA CYS A 603 24.43 9.53 20.27
C CYS A 603 24.36 8.00 20.10
N ILE A 604 23.66 7.53 19.07
CA ILE A 604 23.50 6.12 18.72
C ILE A 604 24.07 5.92 17.31
N ASN A 605 25.30 5.44 17.20
CA ASN A 605 25.88 5.13 15.90
C ASN A 605 25.05 3.99 15.25
N THR A 606 24.58 4.18 14.00
CA THR A 606 23.78 3.21 13.25
C THR A 606 24.64 2.41 12.26
N LEU A 607 24.38 2.45 10.95
CA LEU A 607 25.31 1.96 9.91
C LEU A 607 25.49 3.05 8.84
N GLY A 608 26.70 3.55 8.68
CA GLY A 608 27.05 4.62 7.75
C GLY A 608 26.55 6.02 8.16
N SER A 609 26.08 6.16 9.40
CA SER A 609 25.63 7.40 10.05
C SER A 609 25.35 7.12 11.52
N TYR A 610 25.33 8.14 12.35
CA TYR A 610 24.64 8.14 13.65
C TYR A 610 23.17 8.54 13.51
N GLN A 611 22.38 8.17 14.51
CA GLN A 611 21.12 8.81 14.87
C GLN A 611 21.23 9.33 16.31
N CYS A 612 20.53 10.40 16.62
CA CYS A 612 20.46 10.89 17.99
C CYS A 612 19.32 10.18 18.73
N GLY A 613 19.56 9.86 20.00
CA GLY A 613 18.57 9.34 20.93
C GLY A 613 18.40 10.29 22.11
N CYS A 614 17.34 10.09 22.86
CA CYS A 614 16.99 10.91 24.00
C CYS A 614 16.86 10.05 25.26
N HIS A 615 17.13 10.63 26.43
CA HIS A 615 16.97 9.93 27.71
C HIS A 615 15.49 9.60 27.98
N ALA A 616 15.20 8.67 28.90
CA ALA A 616 13.82 8.39 29.28
C ALA A 616 13.14 9.67 29.81
N GLY A 617 11.95 9.98 29.29
CA GLY A 617 11.30 11.28 29.49
C GLY A 617 11.67 12.35 28.45
N TYR A 618 12.43 12.00 27.39
CA TYR A 618 12.74 12.88 26.27
C TYR A 618 12.54 12.18 24.90
N GLU A 619 12.05 12.90 23.89
CA GLU A 619 11.87 12.45 22.51
C GLU A 619 12.63 13.34 21.51
N LEU A 620 12.87 12.83 20.31
CA LEU A 620 13.74 13.48 19.32
C LEU A 620 12.96 14.47 18.43
N GLN A 621 13.48 15.69 18.32
CA GLN A 621 12.93 16.74 17.47
C GLN A 621 13.08 16.42 15.98
N ALA A 622 12.27 17.10 15.16
CA ALA A 622 12.30 16.98 13.69
C ALA A 622 13.66 17.35 13.05
N ASN A 623 14.56 18.00 13.78
CA ASN A 623 15.95 18.26 13.33
C ASN A 623 16.87 17.02 13.46
N GLY A 624 16.38 15.90 14.02
CA GLY A 624 17.10 14.65 14.19
C GLY A 624 18.24 14.68 15.23
N LYS A 625 18.33 15.73 16.06
CA LYS A 625 19.49 15.98 16.94
C LYS A 625 19.15 16.48 18.34
N SER A 626 18.17 17.38 18.44
CA SER A 626 17.69 17.95 19.69
C SER A 626 16.63 17.08 20.35
N CYS A 627 16.49 17.21 21.66
CA CYS A 627 15.55 16.45 22.46
C CYS A 627 14.61 17.39 23.22
N GLU A 628 13.31 17.12 23.12
CA GLU A 628 12.20 17.75 23.87
C GLU A 628 11.60 16.71 24.85
N ASP A 629 10.78 17.10 25.82
CA ASP A 629 10.26 16.12 26.80
C ASP A 629 9.33 15.09 26.12
N ALA A 630 9.57 13.78 26.36
CA ALA A 630 8.68 12.71 25.90
C ALA A 630 7.47 12.59 26.83
N CYS A 631 6.30 12.65 26.23
CA CYS A 631 5.05 12.75 26.95
C CYS A 631 4.26 11.43 26.97
N GLY A 632 4.00 10.91 28.17
CA GLY A 632 3.19 9.70 28.38
C GLY A 632 3.80 8.71 29.37
N GLY A 633 3.21 7.51 29.45
CA GLY A 633 3.67 6.40 30.27
C GLY A 633 2.63 5.90 31.28
N ILE A 634 2.95 4.82 31.99
CA ILE A 634 2.11 4.29 33.08
C ILE A 634 2.57 4.91 34.40
N VAL A 635 1.66 5.60 35.10
CA VAL A 635 1.92 6.26 36.39
C VAL A 635 1.29 5.42 37.50
N ASN A 636 2.10 4.61 38.18
CA ASN A 636 1.66 3.76 39.29
C ASN A 636 1.48 4.58 40.58
N ALA A 637 0.35 5.27 40.68
CA ALA A 637 -0.03 6.12 41.81
C ALA A 637 -0.55 5.27 42.99
N THR A 638 0.36 4.61 43.70
CA THR A 638 0.03 3.68 44.81
C THR A 638 0.30 4.21 46.22
N VAL A 639 1.08 5.31 46.37
CA VAL A 639 1.49 5.84 47.70
C VAL A 639 1.41 7.36 47.81
N SER A 640 1.35 8.12 46.70
CA SER A 640 1.26 9.59 46.76
C SER A 640 0.56 10.21 45.54
N ASN A 641 0.08 11.45 45.74
CA ASN A 641 -0.31 12.37 44.66
C ASN A 641 0.90 12.75 43.79
N GLY A 642 0.66 13.32 42.61
CA GLY A 642 1.71 13.79 41.70
C GLY A 642 1.17 14.70 40.62
N THR A 643 2.01 15.09 39.67
CA THR A 643 1.68 16.04 38.59
C THR A 643 2.11 15.48 37.24
N ILE A 644 1.27 15.66 36.21
CA ILE A 644 1.61 15.43 34.80
C ILE A 644 1.67 16.77 34.06
N TYR A 645 2.49 16.83 33.02
CA TYR A 645 2.73 18.02 32.20
C TYR A 645 2.61 17.66 30.73
N SER A 646 2.22 18.63 29.89
CA SER A 646 2.45 18.54 28.45
C SER A 646 3.96 18.51 28.15
N PRO A 647 4.39 17.95 27.00
CA PRO A 647 5.78 18.04 26.57
C PRO A 647 6.22 19.52 26.49
N SER A 648 7.47 19.81 26.88
CA SER A 648 8.09 21.14 26.92
C SER A 648 7.54 22.15 27.94
N TYR A 649 6.53 21.83 28.77
CA TYR A 649 5.95 22.79 29.72
C TYR A 649 7.01 23.39 30.68
N PRO A 650 7.12 24.73 30.83
CA PRO A 650 6.17 25.78 30.45
C PRO A 650 6.39 26.41 29.05
N ASP A 651 7.39 25.97 28.31
CA ASP A 651 7.62 26.38 26.92
C ASP A 651 6.58 25.75 25.97
N LEU A 652 6.63 26.14 24.69
CA LEU A 652 5.65 25.70 23.70
C LEU A 652 5.77 24.20 23.40
N TYR A 653 4.65 23.46 23.49
CA TYR A 653 4.65 22.02 23.18
C TYR A 653 4.93 21.76 21.68
N PRO A 654 5.43 20.57 21.30
CA PRO A 654 5.81 20.31 19.91
C PRO A 654 4.61 19.97 19.03
N ASN A 655 4.73 20.23 17.72
CA ASN A 655 3.74 19.86 16.72
C ASN A 655 3.73 18.36 16.39
N ALA A 656 2.57 17.88 15.97
CA ALA A 656 2.26 16.52 15.50
C ALA A 656 2.51 15.40 16.51
N LYS A 657 2.40 15.70 17.81
CA LYS A 657 2.63 14.75 18.91
C LYS A 657 1.37 14.02 19.32
N LYS A 658 1.57 12.82 19.87
CA LYS A 658 0.55 12.07 20.61
C LYS A 658 1.15 11.52 21.89
N CYS A 659 0.65 12.01 23.01
CA CYS A 659 1.06 11.61 24.35
C CYS A 659 -0.03 10.76 24.99
N VAL A 660 0.32 9.69 25.71
CA VAL A 660 -0.67 8.85 26.42
C VAL A 660 -0.17 8.50 27.82
N TRP A 661 -0.87 8.97 28.84
CA TRP A 661 -0.64 8.59 30.24
C TRP A 661 -1.74 7.62 30.71
N GLU A 662 -1.38 6.57 31.42
CA GLU A 662 -2.32 5.76 32.21
C GLU A 662 -1.97 5.84 33.69
N ILE A 663 -2.77 6.55 34.47
CA ILE A 663 -2.61 6.69 35.93
C ILE A 663 -3.36 5.53 36.58
N VAL A 664 -2.62 4.64 37.24
CA VAL A 664 -3.11 3.40 37.84
C VAL A 664 -2.98 3.49 39.36
N THR A 665 -4.09 3.29 40.08
CA THR A 665 -4.11 3.23 41.54
C THR A 665 -4.74 1.92 42.05
N SER A 666 -4.87 1.76 43.37
CA SER A 666 -5.46 0.58 44.01
C SER A 666 -6.95 0.44 43.74
N VAL A 667 -7.48 -0.79 43.79
CA VAL A 667 -8.88 -1.12 43.41
C VAL A 667 -9.98 -0.55 44.33
N HIS A 668 -9.61 0.25 45.34
CA HIS A 668 -10.49 0.93 46.30
C HIS A 668 -10.38 2.48 46.26
N HIS A 669 -9.59 3.01 45.32
CA HIS A 669 -9.39 4.45 45.16
C HIS A 669 -9.76 4.89 43.74
N SER A 670 -10.23 6.13 43.64
CA SER A 670 -10.45 6.84 42.37
C SER A 670 -9.37 7.91 42.16
N VAL A 671 -9.16 8.31 40.92
CA VAL A 671 -8.17 9.32 40.53
C VAL A 671 -8.91 10.59 40.14
N PHE A 672 -8.68 11.67 40.90
CA PHE A 672 -9.12 13.02 40.55
C PHE A 672 -7.97 13.76 39.87
N LEU A 673 -8.22 14.37 38.71
CA LEU A 673 -7.27 15.18 37.97
C LEU A 673 -7.72 16.65 37.99
N ASN A 674 -6.86 17.53 38.50
CA ASN A 674 -7.07 18.97 38.63
C ASN A 674 -6.03 19.72 37.80
N PHE A 675 -6.48 20.64 36.94
CA PHE A 675 -5.57 21.42 36.08
C PHE A 675 -5.10 22.68 36.80
N THR A 676 -3.78 22.90 36.80
CA THR A 676 -3.14 24.12 37.34
C THR A 676 -2.73 25.09 36.23
N HIS A 677 -2.55 24.60 35.00
CA HIS A 677 -2.36 25.39 33.78
C HIS A 677 -2.99 24.68 32.57
N PHE A 678 -3.55 25.43 31.62
CA PHE A 678 -4.10 24.88 30.37
C PHE A 678 -4.19 25.95 29.25
N ASP A 679 -3.47 25.73 28.16
CA ASP A 679 -3.35 26.60 26.97
C ASP A 679 -2.97 25.72 25.75
N LEU A 680 -3.97 25.31 24.97
CA LEU A 680 -3.85 24.51 23.74
C LEU A 680 -4.47 25.25 22.53
N GLU A 681 -4.10 24.91 21.30
CA GLU A 681 -4.78 25.46 20.10
C GLU A 681 -6.28 25.14 20.10
N GLY A 682 -7.09 26.09 19.63
CA GLY A 682 -8.55 25.98 19.52
C GLY A 682 -9.29 27.03 20.34
N THR A 683 -10.63 26.96 20.33
CA THR A 683 -11.49 27.84 21.13
C THR A 683 -12.66 27.08 21.75
N LYS A 684 -13.16 27.60 22.87
CA LYS A 684 -14.19 26.99 23.73
C LYS A 684 -15.53 26.67 23.05
N PHE A 685 -15.80 27.22 21.86
CA PHE A 685 -16.99 26.94 21.06
C PHE A 685 -17.09 25.49 20.53
N GLN A 686 -16.14 24.60 20.88
CA GLN A 686 -15.96 23.29 20.24
C GLN A 686 -15.97 22.07 21.19
N TYR A 687 -16.71 22.14 22.32
CA TYR A 687 -16.86 21.05 23.32
C TYR A 687 -17.13 19.63 22.77
N THR A 688 -17.63 19.48 21.54
CA THR A 688 -17.90 18.18 20.89
C THR A 688 -16.74 17.65 20.04
N LYS A 689 -15.90 18.51 19.43
CA LYS A 689 -14.75 18.17 18.57
C LYS A 689 -13.73 19.32 18.53
N CYS A 690 -12.86 19.42 19.52
CA CYS A 690 -11.60 20.16 19.37
C CYS A 690 -10.88 19.66 18.10
N SER A 691 -10.69 20.54 17.12
CA SER A 691 -10.25 20.13 15.77
C SER A 691 -8.74 20.25 15.53
N TYR A 692 -8.06 21.04 16.35
CA TYR A 692 -6.61 21.26 16.31
C TYR A 692 -5.95 20.44 17.43
N ASP A 693 -5.28 21.09 18.39
CA ASP A 693 -4.68 20.44 19.54
C ASP A 693 -5.71 20.16 20.64
N TYR A 694 -5.62 19.01 21.31
CA TYR A 694 -6.60 18.62 22.33
C TYR A 694 -6.13 17.56 23.32
N LEU A 695 -6.74 17.60 24.50
CA LEU A 695 -6.62 16.60 25.56
C LEU A 695 -7.92 15.79 25.67
N ILE A 696 -7.87 14.47 25.48
CA ILE A 696 -8.98 13.54 25.77
C ILE A 696 -8.70 12.84 27.09
N ILE A 697 -9.73 12.69 27.93
CA ILE A 697 -9.66 11.92 29.18
C ILE A 697 -10.67 10.77 29.16
N TYR A 698 -10.23 9.59 29.57
CA TYR A 698 -11.00 8.35 29.64
C TYR A 698 -10.91 7.72 31.03
N SER A 699 -12.02 7.17 31.53
CA SER A 699 -11.99 6.16 32.59
C SER A 699 -11.80 4.78 31.96
N LYS A 700 -10.85 3.98 32.46
CA LYS A 700 -10.54 2.64 31.93
C LYS A 700 -11.11 1.58 32.86
N MET A 701 -11.99 0.75 32.31
CA MET A 701 -12.77 -0.24 33.07
C MET A 701 -12.02 -1.57 33.22
N ARG A 702 -12.38 -2.38 34.23
CA ARG A 702 -11.80 -3.73 34.49
C ARG A 702 -11.92 -4.71 33.33
N ASP A 703 -12.86 -4.50 32.41
CA ASP A 703 -13.03 -5.25 31.15
C ASP A 703 -12.26 -4.63 29.96
N ASN A 704 -11.31 -3.74 30.26
CA ASN A 704 -10.46 -2.98 29.33
C ASN A 704 -11.21 -2.01 28.39
N ARG A 705 -12.52 -1.76 28.60
CA ARG A 705 -13.26 -0.73 27.85
C ARG A 705 -12.87 0.68 28.32
N LEU A 706 -12.72 1.60 27.36
CA LEU A 706 -12.45 3.01 27.61
C LEU A 706 -13.74 3.83 27.54
N LYS A 707 -14.13 4.48 28.64
CA LYS A 707 -15.26 5.42 28.69
C LYS A 707 -14.72 6.85 28.61
N LYS A 708 -14.96 7.55 27.49
CA LYS A 708 -14.56 8.96 27.34
C LYS A 708 -15.33 9.82 28.34
N ILE A 709 -14.60 10.64 29.11
CA ILE A 709 -15.17 11.60 30.07
C ILE A 709 -15.29 12.99 29.42
N GLY A 710 -14.25 13.43 28.70
CA GLY A 710 -14.22 14.76 28.08
C GLY A 710 -13.20 14.89 26.95
N ILE A 711 -13.25 16.03 26.26
CA ILE A 711 -12.21 16.52 25.35
C ILE A 711 -12.07 18.03 25.58
N PHE A 712 -10.84 18.52 25.64
CA PHE A 712 -10.51 19.87 26.09
C PHE A 712 -9.45 20.50 25.16
N CYS A 713 -9.59 21.80 24.88
CA CYS A 713 -8.73 22.61 24.02
C CYS A 713 -8.95 24.11 24.31
N GLY A 714 -8.11 24.99 23.77
CA GLY A 714 -8.11 26.41 24.12
C GLY A 714 -7.40 26.69 25.45
N ASN A 715 -7.64 27.89 25.99
CA ASN A 715 -6.91 28.47 27.13
C ASN A 715 -7.73 28.60 28.43
N GLU A 716 -8.81 27.84 28.57
CA GLU A 716 -9.56 27.75 29.83
C GLU A 716 -9.27 26.44 30.56
N LEU A 717 -9.06 26.54 31.88
CA LEU A 717 -8.80 25.40 32.75
C LEU A 717 -9.97 24.40 32.73
N PRO A 718 -9.73 23.12 32.38
CA PRO A 718 -10.76 22.09 32.45
C PRO A 718 -11.30 21.92 33.89
N PRO A 719 -12.59 21.57 34.05
CA PRO A 719 -13.12 21.20 35.36
C PRO A 719 -12.40 19.96 35.91
N ILE A 720 -12.41 19.78 37.23
CA ILE A 720 -11.82 18.60 37.88
C ILE A 720 -12.50 17.33 37.35
N VAL A 721 -11.70 16.38 36.88
CA VAL A 721 -12.16 15.11 36.29
C VAL A 721 -11.84 13.94 37.21
N ASN A 722 -12.84 13.14 37.57
CA ASN A 722 -12.67 11.90 38.33
C ASN A 722 -12.76 10.65 37.44
N SER A 723 -12.00 9.60 37.75
CA SER A 723 -12.22 8.27 37.17
C SER A 723 -13.46 7.58 37.77
N GLU A 724 -14.03 6.62 37.06
CA GLU A 724 -15.12 5.75 37.55
C GLU A 724 -14.62 4.40 38.11
N GLN A 725 -13.32 4.12 37.95
CA GLN A 725 -12.59 2.96 38.47
C GLN A 725 -11.12 3.37 38.73
N ASN A 726 -10.29 2.44 39.18
CA ASN A 726 -8.91 2.69 39.63
C ASN A 726 -7.87 3.02 38.53
N ILE A 727 -8.31 3.31 37.29
CA ILE A 727 -7.43 3.69 36.18
C ILE A 727 -8.02 4.87 35.38
N LEU A 728 -7.27 5.96 35.31
CA LEU A 728 -7.55 7.14 34.47
C LEU A 728 -6.55 7.18 33.31
N ARG A 729 -7.03 7.39 32.09
CA ARG A 729 -6.20 7.48 30.88
C ARG A 729 -6.36 8.86 30.23
N VAL A 730 -5.24 9.52 29.97
CA VAL A 730 -5.16 10.87 29.41
C VAL A 730 -4.41 10.80 28.09
N GLU A 731 -4.99 11.33 27.01
CA GLU A 731 -4.37 11.38 25.68
C GLU A 731 -4.27 12.83 25.19
N PHE A 732 -3.05 13.37 25.07
CA PHE A 732 -2.81 14.66 24.42
C PHE A 732 -2.48 14.44 22.95
N HIS A 733 -3.00 15.30 22.09
CA HIS A 733 -2.74 15.35 20.66
C HIS A 733 -2.41 16.78 20.27
N SER A 734 -1.35 16.96 19.47
CA SER A 734 -1.13 18.18 18.69
C SER A 734 -1.13 17.88 17.18
N ASP A 735 -1.52 18.87 16.38
CA ASP A 735 -1.44 18.83 14.92
C ASP A 735 -0.18 19.55 14.39
N ARG A 736 -0.12 19.88 13.10
CA ARG A 736 1.06 20.49 12.47
C ARG A 736 1.10 22.02 12.57
N THR A 737 0.18 22.70 13.28
CA THR A 737 0.03 24.17 13.28
C THR A 737 0.47 24.93 14.54
N ILE A 738 -0.43 25.47 15.39
CA ILE A 738 -0.10 26.57 16.30
C ILE A 738 0.21 26.07 17.73
N GLN A 739 1.50 25.97 18.02
CA GLN A 739 2.01 25.61 19.35
C GLN A 739 1.56 26.61 20.43
N ARG A 740 1.23 26.10 21.62
CA ARG A 740 0.84 26.86 22.82
C ARG A 740 1.59 26.37 24.05
N THR A 741 1.43 27.01 25.21
CA THR A 741 2.22 26.69 26.42
C THR A 741 1.82 25.38 27.11
N GLY A 742 0.72 24.74 26.69
CA GLY A 742 0.40 23.37 27.09
C GLY A 742 -0.42 23.26 28.37
N PHE A 743 -0.15 22.27 29.20
CA PHE A 743 -0.89 22.06 30.45
C PHE A 743 -0.04 21.48 31.57
N ALA A 744 -0.46 21.77 32.80
CA ALA A 744 0.02 21.13 34.01
C ALA A 744 -1.19 20.67 34.83
N ALA A 745 -1.20 19.40 35.26
CA ALA A 745 -2.33 18.80 35.94
C ALA A 745 -1.89 17.91 37.10
N GLN A 746 -2.36 18.23 38.30
CA GLN A 746 -2.12 17.45 39.51
C GLN A 746 -3.16 16.33 39.62
N PHE A 747 -2.70 15.10 39.83
CA PHE A 747 -3.58 13.98 40.19
C PHE A 747 -3.58 13.75 41.69
N ILE A 748 -4.76 13.53 42.24
CA ILE A 748 -5.04 13.27 43.64
C ILE A 748 -5.73 11.91 43.75
N LEU A 749 -5.31 11.11 44.72
CA LEU A 749 -5.96 9.85 45.06
C LEU A 749 -7.02 10.11 46.13
N ASP A 750 -8.21 9.56 45.90
CA ASP A 750 -9.34 9.67 46.82
C ASP A 750 -9.98 8.30 47.03
N ALA A 751 -10.67 8.10 48.15
CA ALA A 751 -11.42 6.87 48.38
C ALA A 751 -12.58 6.74 47.37
N ASP A 752 -12.97 5.52 47.04
CA ASP A 752 -14.19 5.25 46.28
C ASP A 752 -15.17 4.48 47.18
N GLU A 753 -15.98 5.20 47.96
CA GLU A 753 -17.02 4.56 48.79
C GLU A 753 -18.13 3.95 47.93
N CYS A 754 -18.33 4.41 46.70
CA CYS A 754 -19.27 3.80 45.76
C CYS A 754 -18.84 2.38 45.33
N ALA A 755 -17.53 2.10 45.27
CA ALA A 755 -16.99 0.78 44.92
C ALA A 755 -17.37 -0.34 45.90
N VAL A 756 -17.77 -0.01 47.14
CA VAL A 756 -18.23 -0.98 48.15
C VAL A 756 -19.72 -0.77 48.41
N SER A 757 -20.53 -1.77 48.02
CA SER A 757 -21.98 -1.77 48.24
C SER A 757 -22.73 -0.51 47.75
N ASN A 758 -22.24 0.12 46.67
CA ASN A 758 -22.85 1.33 46.07
C ASN A 758 -23.02 2.48 47.08
N GLY A 759 -22.10 2.64 48.06
CA GLY A 759 -22.20 3.65 49.12
C GLY A 759 -23.49 3.56 49.96
N GLY A 760 -24.16 2.41 50.00
CA GLY A 760 -25.50 2.28 50.60
C GLY A 760 -26.60 3.06 49.87
N CYS A 761 -26.33 3.65 48.71
CA CYS A 761 -27.33 4.35 47.89
C CYS A 761 -28.34 3.36 47.30
N GLN A 762 -29.65 3.66 47.37
CA GLN A 762 -30.69 2.75 46.86
C GLN A 762 -30.69 2.60 45.32
N HIS A 763 -30.33 3.65 44.57
CA HIS A 763 -30.46 3.66 43.10
C HIS A 763 -29.17 3.88 42.32
N ARG A 764 -28.40 4.93 42.62
CA ARG A 764 -27.11 5.27 42.00
C ARG A 764 -26.22 6.00 42.99
N CYS A 765 -24.99 5.53 43.19
CA CYS A 765 -23.95 6.28 43.89
C CYS A 765 -23.13 7.11 42.88
N ARG A 766 -22.66 8.28 43.30
CA ARG A 766 -21.71 9.13 42.57
C ARG A 766 -20.61 9.54 43.53
N ASN A 767 -19.38 9.11 43.25
CA ASN A 767 -18.22 9.56 44.03
C ASN A 767 -17.97 11.05 43.79
N THR A 768 -17.51 11.74 44.82
CA THR A 768 -17.17 13.16 44.85
C THR A 768 -15.86 13.33 45.62
N PHE A 769 -15.25 14.52 45.63
CA PHE A 769 -13.96 14.69 46.28
C PHE A 769 -14.11 14.66 47.81
N GLY A 770 -13.58 13.63 48.46
CA GLY A 770 -13.67 13.40 49.90
C GLY A 770 -15.01 12.82 50.40
N GLY A 771 -15.72 12.05 49.55
CA GLY A 771 -16.96 11.35 49.91
C GLY A 771 -17.88 11.14 48.70
N TYR A 772 -19.17 10.88 48.91
CA TYR A 772 -20.09 10.52 47.82
C TYR A 772 -21.51 11.06 48.00
N GLN A 773 -22.27 11.08 46.89
CA GLN A 773 -23.68 11.48 46.86
C GLN A 773 -24.54 10.44 46.14
N CYS A 774 -25.72 10.14 46.68
CA CYS A 774 -26.69 9.28 46.02
C CYS A 774 -27.61 10.06 45.06
N SER A 775 -28.10 9.39 44.02
CA SER A 775 -29.07 9.93 43.07
C SER A 775 -30.09 8.87 42.64
N CYS A 776 -31.26 9.34 42.19
CA CYS A 776 -32.41 8.50 41.88
C CYS A 776 -32.63 8.33 40.37
N ARG A 777 -33.52 7.39 40.01
CA ARG A 777 -33.98 7.17 38.63
C ARG A 777 -35.21 8.04 38.36
N ASN A 778 -35.52 8.34 37.10
CA ASN A 778 -36.68 9.14 36.70
C ASN A 778 -37.97 8.59 37.36
N GLY A 779 -38.81 9.48 37.91
CA GLY A 779 -39.97 9.11 38.74
C GLY A 779 -39.72 9.04 40.26
N TYR A 780 -38.47 9.13 40.71
CA TYR A 780 -38.10 9.10 42.12
C TYR A 780 -37.27 10.31 42.52
N THR A 781 -37.54 10.89 43.70
CA THR A 781 -36.75 11.94 44.33
C THR A 781 -35.90 11.35 45.47
N LEU A 782 -34.80 12.02 45.83
CA LEU A 782 -33.95 11.58 46.94
C LEU A 782 -34.63 11.93 48.28
N ASN A 783 -34.73 10.97 49.18
CA ASN A 783 -35.29 11.19 50.51
C ASN A 783 -34.36 12.05 51.38
N LYS A 784 -34.89 12.61 52.47
CA LYS A 784 -34.14 13.42 53.44
C LYS A 784 -32.94 12.68 54.07
N ASP A 785 -32.97 11.35 54.09
CA ASP A 785 -31.87 10.51 54.57
C ASP A 785 -30.63 10.54 53.65
N GLY A 786 -30.72 11.12 52.45
CA GLY A 786 -29.60 11.21 51.50
C GLY A 786 -29.27 9.93 50.73
N HIS A 787 -29.76 8.74 51.16
CA HIS A 787 -29.47 7.45 50.50
C HIS A 787 -30.66 6.79 49.79
N ASN A 788 -31.87 6.96 50.34
CA ASN A 788 -33.10 6.34 49.85
C ASN A 788 -33.79 7.21 48.78
N CYS A 789 -34.61 6.59 47.93
CA CYS A 789 -35.34 7.23 46.84
C CYS A 789 -36.84 7.05 46.99
N THR A 790 -37.56 8.15 47.24
CA THR A 790 -39.01 8.20 47.39
C THR A 790 -39.71 8.43 46.05
N GLU A 791 -40.73 7.65 45.75
CA GLU A 791 -41.55 7.79 44.54
C GLU A 791 -42.31 9.13 44.57
N THR A 792 -42.29 9.90 43.49
CA THR A 792 -42.92 11.24 43.47
C THR A 792 -43.42 11.58 42.08
N LYS A 793 -44.63 12.16 42.00
CA LYS A 793 -45.42 12.33 40.78
C LYS A 793 -44.61 12.79 39.56
N CYS A 794 -44.32 11.83 38.67
CA CYS A 794 -44.17 11.97 37.22
C CYS A 794 -43.57 13.29 36.68
N LYS A 795 -42.30 13.55 37.02
CA LYS A 795 -41.48 14.59 36.40
C LYS A 795 -40.50 13.98 35.39
N PHE A 796 -40.40 14.54 34.19
CA PHE A 796 -39.53 14.05 33.13
C PHE A 796 -38.78 15.20 32.44
N GLU A 797 -37.45 15.18 32.51
CA GLU A 797 -36.57 16.02 31.70
C GLU A 797 -36.09 15.19 30.49
N ILE A 798 -36.26 15.69 29.27
CA ILE A 798 -36.05 14.95 28.03
C ILE A 798 -35.13 15.72 27.07
N THR A 799 -33.92 15.18 26.85
CA THR A 799 -32.90 15.75 25.97
C THR A 799 -32.55 14.85 24.78
N SER A 800 -33.31 13.76 24.56
CA SER A 800 -33.10 12.81 23.46
C SER A 800 -33.71 13.31 22.16
N SER A 801 -33.03 13.12 21.01
CA SER A 801 -33.49 13.64 19.71
C SER A 801 -34.76 12.95 19.16
N TYR A 802 -35.21 11.86 19.76
CA TYR A 802 -36.49 11.19 19.50
C TYR A 802 -36.91 10.36 20.72
N GLY A 803 -38.17 9.97 20.78
CA GLY A 803 -38.63 8.92 21.69
C GLY A 803 -40.13 8.62 21.60
N VAL A 804 -40.56 7.63 22.38
CA VAL A 804 -41.97 7.32 22.65
C VAL A 804 -42.26 7.73 24.09
N LEU A 805 -43.44 8.32 24.32
CA LEU A 805 -43.91 8.70 25.64
C LEU A 805 -45.36 8.24 25.87
N HIS A 806 -45.71 8.12 27.14
CA HIS A 806 -46.97 7.56 27.59
C HIS A 806 -47.47 8.31 28.83
N SER A 807 -48.79 8.37 29.02
CA SER A 807 -49.35 8.69 30.33
C SER A 807 -49.00 7.59 31.34
N PRO A 808 -48.94 7.89 32.65
CA PRO A 808 -48.79 6.85 33.68
C PRO A 808 -49.86 5.77 33.55
N ASN A 809 -49.48 4.51 33.83
CA ASN A 809 -50.29 3.28 33.74
C ASN A 809 -50.72 2.82 32.33
N TYR A 810 -50.57 3.63 31.29
CA TYR A 810 -50.96 3.31 29.90
C TYR A 810 -50.46 1.90 29.48
N PRO A 811 -51.31 1.05 28.85
CA PRO A 811 -52.64 1.33 28.31
C PRO A 811 -53.81 1.19 29.30
N ASN A 812 -53.52 1.00 30.59
CA ASN A 812 -54.54 1.02 31.64
C ASN A 812 -54.78 2.46 32.12
N ASP A 813 -55.85 2.66 32.88
CA ASP A 813 -56.28 4.01 33.26
C ASP A 813 -55.24 4.77 34.13
N TYR A 814 -55.03 6.04 33.81
CA TYR A 814 -54.11 6.90 34.56
C TYR A 814 -54.62 7.17 35.99
N ALA A 815 -53.73 7.60 36.88
CA ALA A 815 -54.12 7.90 38.25
C ALA A 815 -54.84 9.27 38.40
N ARG A 816 -55.80 9.33 39.33
CA ARG A 816 -56.47 10.58 39.74
C ARG A 816 -55.59 11.51 40.57
N ASN A 817 -55.90 12.80 40.52
CA ASN A 817 -55.19 13.89 41.19
C ASN A 817 -53.69 13.90 40.89
N ILE A 818 -53.27 13.53 39.67
CA ILE A 818 -51.88 13.64 39.26
C ILE A 818 -51.63 14.94 38.52
N TYR A 819 -50.41 15.44 38.70
CA TYR A 819 -49.83 16.51 37.91
C TYR A 819 -48.49 15.96 37.46
N CYS A 820 -48.37 15.72 36.16
CA CYS A 820 -47.18 15.21 35.50
C CYS A 820 -46.69 16.25 34.50
N TYR A 821 -45.37 16.42 34.37
CA TYR A 821 -44.83 17.22 33.29
C TYR A 821 -43.64 16.57 32.59
N TRP A 822 -43.51 16.92 31.31
CA TRP A 822 -42.43 16.57 30.42
C TRP A 822 -41.85 17.87 29.87
N HIS A 823 -40.62 18.17 30.25
CA HIS A 823 -39.85 19.28 29.69
C HIS A 823 -38.89 18.70 28.64
N PHE A 824 -39.03 19.14 27.39
CA PHE A 824 -38.21 18.73 26.26
C PHE A 824 -37.25 19.86 25.91
N GLN A 825 -35.97 19.55 25.79
CA GLN A 825 -34.95 20.50 25.36
C GLN A 825 -34.11 19.86 24.26
N THR A 826 -34.07 20.50 23.08
CA THR A 826 -33.23 20.10 21.95
C THR A 826 -32.20 21.18 21.62
N VAL A 827 -31.34 20.89 20.64
CA VAL A 827 -30.28 21.78 20.16
C VAL A 827 -30.83 23.02 19.44
N LEU A 828 -30.10 24.13 19.52
CA LEU A 828 -30.49 25.40 18.89
C LEU A 828 -30.71 25.25 17.37
N GLY A 829 -31.72 25.95 16.84
CA GLY A 829 -32.16 25.84 15.44
C GLY A 829 -32.89 24.54 15.11
N HIS A 830 -33.40 23.85 16.12
CA HIS A 830 -34.23 22.67 15.97
C HIS A 830 -35.42 22.79 16.92
N ARG A 831 -36.56 22.25 16.51
CA ARG A 831 -37.83 22.29 17.25
C ARG A 831 -38.32 20.88 17.58
N ILE A 832 -39.19 20.75 18.58
CA ILE A 832 -39.80 19.47 18.93
C ILE A 832 -41.16 19.34 18.25
N GLN A 833 -41.33 18.31 17.41
CA GLN A 833 -42.64 17.84 16.96
C GLN A 833 -43.11 16.70 17.87
N LEU A 834 -44.34 16.81 18.37
CA LEU A 834 -45.06 15.79 19.13
C LEU A 834 -46.25 15.27 18.32
N THR A 835 -46.38 13.95 18.22
CA THR A 835 -47.48 13.28 17.49
C THR A 835 -48.12 12.23 18.39
N PHE A 836 -49.42 12.35 18.63
CA PHE A 836 -50.21 11.37 19.37
C PHE A 836 -50.60 10.19 18.46
N HIS A 837 -50.65 8.99 19.03
CA HIS A 837 -51.02 7.73 18.36
C HIS A 837 -52.14 6.96 19.10
N ASP A 838 -52.54 7.45 20.26
CA ASP A 838 -53.66 7.01 21.09
C ASP A 838 -53.93 8.16 22.09
N PHE A 839 -55.20 8.53 22.28
CA PHE A 839 -55.59 9.64 23.17
C PHE A 839 -57.05 9.46 23.66
N ASP A 840 -57.19 9.10 24.92
CA ASP A 840 -58.44 8.92 25.67
C ASP A 840 -58.25 9.55 27.07
N VAL A 841 -58.72 10.78 27.22
CA VAL A 841 -58.71 11.59 28.47
C VAL A 841 -60.16 11.98 28.80
N GLU A 842 -60.50 12.33 30.04
CA GLU A 842 -61.88 12.76 30.36
C GLU A 842 -62.36 13.89 29.44
N SER A 843 -63.63 13.84 29.00
CA SER A 843 -64.18 14.76 28.00
C SER A 843 -64.98 15.88 28.64
N HIS A 844 -64.55 17.13 28.44
CA HIS A 844 -65.26 18.33 28.88
C HIS A 844 -65.29 19.38 27.76
N GLN A 845 -66.36 20.18 27.66
CA GLN A 845 -66.52 21.18 26.58
C GLN A 845 -65.40 22.24 26.54
N GLU A 846 -64.84 22.56 27.71
CA GLU A 846 -63.73 23.51 27.90
C GLU A 846 -62.45 22.83 28.48
N CYS A 847 -62.38 21.50 28.52
CA CYS A 847 -61.24 20.74 29.05
C CYS A 847 -60.74 21.15 30.47
N ILE A 848 -61.66 21.35 31.44
CA ILE A 848 -61.33 21.82 32.80
C ILE A 848 -61.19 20.70 33.85
N TYR A 849 -61.56 19.47 33.49
CA TYR A 849 -61.36 18.26 34.32
C TYR A 849 -59.94 17.72 34.07
N ASP A 850 -59.80 16.50 33.57
CA ASP A 850 -58.52 15.98 33.07
C ASP A 850 -58.14 16.62 31.73
N TYR A 851 -56.88 17.05 31.59
CA TYR A 851 -56.37 17.61 30.33
C TYR A 851 -54.86 17.42 30.13
N VAL A 852 -54.47 17.45 28.86
CA VAL A 852 -53.07 17.61 28.43
C VAL A 852 -52.90 19.02 27.89
N ALA A 853 -52.07 19.84 28.54
CA ALA A 853 -51.71 21.18 28.07
C ALA A 853 -50.27 21.18 27.53
N ILE A 854 -50.06 21.90 26.43
CA ILE A 854 -48.76 22.01 25.75
C ILE A 854 -48.40 23.48 25.60
N TYR A 855 -47.18 23.85 25.97
CA TYR A 855 -46.65 25.21 26.01
C TYR A 855 -45.33 25.30 25.24
N ASP A 856 -45.13 26.40 24.50
CA ASP A 856 -43.98 26.63 23.62
C ASP A 856 -42.81 27.26 24.39
N GLY A 857 -41.85 26.44 24.80
CA GLY A 857 -40.74 26.81 25.67
C GLY A 857 -40.71 26.02 26.98
N ARG A 858 -40.00 26.55 27.99
CA ARG A 858 -39.57 25.82 29.20
C ARG A 858 -40.59 25.61 30.33
N SER A 859 -41.81 26.17 30.28
CA SER A 859 -42.72 26.19 31.45
C SER A 859 -44.18 26.53 31.12
N GLU A 860 -45.11 26.33 32.06
CA GLU A 860 -46.52 26.79 31.95
C GLU A 860 -46.68 28.31 31.73
N ASN A 861 -45.64 29.12 31.99
CA ASN A 861 -45.64 30.56 31.72
C ASN A 861 -45.35 30.90 30.24
N SER A 862 -45.04 29.91 29.41
CA SER A 862 -44.90 30.05 27.95
C SER A 862 -46.26 30.11 27.25
N SER A 863 -46.28 30.53 25.98
CA SER A 863 -47.47 30.53 25.14
C SER A 863 -48.04 29.12 24.93
N THR A 864 -49.31 28.92 25.26
CA THR A 864 -50.01 27.63 25.10
C THR A 864 -50.24 27.30 23.63
N LEU A 865 -49.72 26.17 23.15
CA LEU A 865 -49.97 25.63 21.81
C LEU A 865 -51.31 24.90 21.73
N GLY A 866 -51.78 24.34 22.85
CA GLY A 866 -53.12 23.77 22.96
C GLY A 866 -53.40 23.11 24.31
N ILE A 867 -54.69 22.90 24.59
CA ILE A 867 -55.20 22.12 25.71
C ILE A 867 -56.14 21.07 25.13
N TYR A 868 -55.93 19.81 25.47
CA TYR A 868 -56.57 18.66 24.83
C TYR A 868 -57.19 17.73 25.89
N CYS A 869 -58.40 17.26 25.62
CA CYS A 869 -59.15 16.34 26.46
C CYS A 869 -60.14 15.51 25.59
N GLY A 870 -60.82 14.54 26.19
CA GLY A 870 -61.69 13.61 25.46
C GLY A 870 -60.94 12.52 24.70
N GLY A 871 -61.70 11.75 23.88
CA GLY A 871 -61.23 10.60 23.12
C GLY A 871 -60.97 10.87 21.63
N ARG A 872 -60.48 12.07 21.28
CA ARG A 872 -60.08 12.42 19.90
C ARG A 872 -58.60 12.76 19.89
N GLU A 873 -57.85 12.07 19.04
CA GLU A 873 -56.43 12.33 18.80
C GLU A 873 -56.17 13.79 18.41
N PRO A 874 -55.29 14.51 19.14
CA PRO A 874 -54.80 15.82 18.72
C PRO A 874 -54.01 15.73 17.41
N TYR A 875 -54.09 16.79 16.61
CA TYR A 875 -53.14 16.99 15.50
C TYR A 875 -51.71 17.10 16.03
N ALA A 876 -50.72 16.80 15.19
CA ALA A 876 -49.31 16.96 15.56
C ALA A 876 -49.01 18.41 15.97
N VAL A 877 -48.32 18.57 17.11
CA VAL A 877 -47.97 19.87 17.68
C VAL A 877 -46.47 20.09 17.51
N ILE A 878 -46.09 21.27 17.02
CA ILE A 878 -44.70 21.63 16.74
C ILE A 878 -44.37 22.88 17.57
N ALA A 879 -43.28 22.83 18.34
CA ALA A 879 -42.74 24.01 19.03
C ALA A 879 -42.25 25.06 18.02
N SER A 880 -42.31 26.35 18.34
CA SER A 880 -41.54 27.36 17.60
C SER A 880 -40.07 27.36 18.02
N THR A 881 -39.77 27.02 19.27
CA THR A 881 -38.41 27.06 19.83
C THR A 881 -37.78 25.67 20.03
N ASN A 882 -36.55 25.63 20.56
CA ASN A 882 -35.86 24.39 20.93
C ASN A 882 -36.28 23.83 22.31
N GLU A 883 -37.27 24.43 22.96
CA GLU A 883 -37.83 23.97 24.24
C GLU A 883 -39.35 23.78 24.11
N LEU A 884 -39.89 22.74 24.76
CA LEU A 884 -41.32 22.44 24.79
C LEU A 884 -41.68 21.94 26.20
N PHE A 885 -42.83 22.36 26.73
CA PHE A 885 -43.31 21.92 28.04
C PHE A 885 -44.72 21.32 27.90
N MET A 886 -44.89 20.06 28.32
CA MET A 886 -46.18 19.38 28.32
C MET A 886 -46.58 19.02 29.75
N VAL A 887 -47.85 19.25 30.09
CA VAL A 887 -48.45 18.90 31.39
C VAL A 887 -49.63 17.96 31.16
N LEU A 888 -49.70 16.87 31.92
CA LEU A 888 -50.93 16.11 32.15
C LEU A 888 -51.40 16.45 33.57
N LYS A 889 -52.61 16.98 33.67
CA LYS A 889 -53.27 17.26 34.95
C LYS A 889 -54.55 16.44 35.01
N THR A 890 -54.79 15.80 36.16
CA THR A 890 -56.03 15.06 36.42
C THR A 890 -56.66 15.47 37.74
N ASP A 891 -57.98 15.38 37.83
CA ASP A 891 -58.76 15.72 39.02
C ASP A 891 -59.14 14.45 39.84
N ALA A 892 -60.16 14.51 40.69
CA ALA A 892 -60.60 13.36 41.49
C ALA A 892 -61.55 12.37 40.77
N GLY A 893 -61.98 12.70 39.55
CA GLY A 893 -63.11 12.17 38.79
C GLY A 893 -62.85 10.90 37.97
N LEU A 894 -63.10 10.93 36.66
CA LEU A 894 -63.25 9.74 35.82
C LEU A 894 -61.99 9.48 34.98
N GLN A 895 -61.19 8.51 35.41
CA GLN A 895 -59.97 8.13 34.71
C GLN A 895 -60.27 7.50 33.33
N ARG A 896 -59.28 7.59 32.44
CA ARG A 896 -59.25 6.98 31.11
C ARG A 896 -57.85 6.44 30.84
N LYS A 897 -57.65 5.75 29.71
CA LYS A 897 -56.35 5.14 29.33
C LYS A 897 -55.20 6.15 29.23
N GLY A 898 -55.54 7.41 28.95
CA GLY A 898 -54.59 8.49 28.71
C GLY A 898 -54.08 8.47 27.28
N PHE A 899 -52.77 8.55 27.09
CA PHE A 899 -52.18 8.77 25.78
C PHE A 899 -50.89 8.00 25.53
N LYS A 900 -50.63 7.81 24.24
CA LYS A 900 -49.33 7.41 23.69
C LYS A 900 -48.94 8.42 22.61
N ALA A 901 -47.74 8.95 22.70
CA ALA A 901 -47.21 9.87 21.70
C ALA A 901 -45.76 9.52 21.33
N THR A 902 -45.30 10.04 20.20
CA THR A 902 -43.88 10.08 19.83
C THR A 902 -43.45 11.52 19.67
N PHE A 903 -42.24 11.83 20.13
CA PHE A 903 -41.60 13.11 19.90
C PHE A 903 -40.36 12.94 19.03
N VAL A 904 -40.11 13.92 18.15
CA VAL A 904 -38.97 13.96 17.24
C VAL A 904 -38.43 15.39 17.24
N SER A 905 -37.10 15.53 17.30
CA SER A 905 -36.48 16.83 17.02
C SER A 905 -36.35 17.00 15.50
N GLU A 906 -36.97 18.05 14.99
CA GLU A 906 -36.96 18.44 13.59
C GLU A 906 -36.14 19.73 13.40
N CYS A 907 -35.77 20.02 12.15
CA CYS A 907 -35.09 21.26 11.81
C CYS A 907 -36.08 22.44 11.74
N GLY A 908 -35.53 23.65 11.79
CA GLY A 908 -36.31 24.87 11.75
C GLY A 908 -36.72 25.38 13.14
N GLY A 909 -37.38 26.53 13.16
CA GLY A 909 -37.83 27.23 14.37
C GLY A 909 -37.45 28.71 14.40
N TYR A 910 -37.92 29.38 15.46
CA TYR A 910 -37.61 30.77 15.79
C TYR A 910 -36.25 30.87 16.51
N LEU A 911 -35.45 31.86 16.13
CA LEU A 911 -34.13 32.15 16.67
C LEU A 911 -34.01 33.65 16.96
N ARG A 912 -33.75 34.05 18.20
CA ARG A 912 -33.48 35.46 18.52
C ARG A 912 -31.99 35.76 18.39
N ALA A 913 -31.63 36.66 17.49
CA ALA A 913 -30.30 37.20 17.39
C ALA A 913 -29.99 38.07 18.61
N THR A 914 -28.74 38.04 19.07
CA THR A 914 -28.26 38.82 20.23
C THR A 914 -26.89 39.42 19.90
N ASN A 915 -26.41 40.33 20.75
CA ASN A 915 -25.05 40.88 20.71
C ASN A 915 -23.92 39.83 20.88
N HIS A 916 -24.24 38.55 21.07
CA HIS A 916 -23.29 37.45 21.18
C HIS A 916 -23.52 36.45 20.03
N THR A 917 -22.42 35.97 19.46
CA THR A 917 -22.47 35.05 18.31
C THR A 917 -23.03 33.69 18.72
N GLN A 918 -24.19 33.35 18.17
CA GLN A 918 -24.86 32.06 18.32
C GLN A 918 -24.62 31.20 17.06
N ILE A 919 -24.81 29.88 17.14
CA ILE A 919 -24.58 28.94 16.04
C ILE A 919 -25.72 27.93 15.97
N PHE A 920 -26.22 27.65 14.76
CA PHE A 920 -27.10 26.52 14.50
C PHE A 920 -26.62 25.67 13.31
N TYR A 921 -27.25 24.52 13.13
CA TYR A 921 -26.87 23.49 12.17
C TYR A 921 -28.07 23.06 11.31
N SER A 922 -27.82 22.61 10.09
CA SER A 922 -28.89 22.20 9.15
C SER A 922 -29.77 21.02 9.63
N HIS A 923 -29.27 20.16 10.52
CA HIS A 923 -30.00 18.98 11.01
C HIS A 923 -29.44 18.43 12.35
N PRO A 924 -30.23 17.68 13.17
CA PRO A 924 -29.85 17.28 14.54
C PRO A 924 -28.67 16.31 14.67
N ARG A 925 -28.09 15.82 13.56
CA ARG A 925 -26.99 14.83 13.53
C ARG A 925 -25.75 15.33 12.76
N TYR A 926 -25.70 16.64 12.55
CA TYR A 926 -24.63 17.33 11.84
C TYR A 926 -23.24 16.95 12.40
N GLY A 927 -22.28 16.75 11.49
CA GLY A 927 -20.92 16.31 11.83
C GLY A 927 -20.79 14.85 12.29
N SER A 928 -21.88 14.07 12.32
CA SER A 928 -21.91 12.63 12.63
C SER A 928 -22.61 11.77 11.57
N ARG A 929 -23.58 12.33 10.83
CA ARG A 929 -24.18 11.76 9.61
C ARG A 929 -24.47 12.87 8.59
N SER A 930 -24.94 12.50 7.41
CA SER A 930 -25.60 13.43 6.48
C SER A 930 -26.95 13.91 7.02
N TYR A 931 -27.51 14.94 6.39
CA TYR A 931 -28.95 15.25 6.52
C TYR A 931 -29.82 14.11 5.95
N LYS A 932 -31.14 14.20 6.09
CA LYS A 932 -32.07 13.27 5.44
C LYS A 932 -32.56 13.91 4.14
N HIS A 933 -32.87 13.07 3.16
CA HIS A 933 -33.68 13.40 1.98
C HIS A 933 -35.13 13.73 2.38
N ASN A 934 -35.85 14.48 1.53
CA ASN A 934 -37.19 15.02 1.74
C ASN A 934 -37.38 15.83 3.06
N MET A 935 -36.33 16.50 3.53
CA MET A 935 -36.41 17.51 4.58
C MET A 935 -36.90 18.86 4.05
N TYR A 936 -37.72 19.54 4.86
CA TYR A 936 -38.10 20.93 4.73
C TYR A 936 -37.84 21.62 6.07
N CYS A 937 -37.00 22.66 6.08
CA CYS A 937 -36.57 23.37 7.27
C CYS A 937 -36.71 24.88 7.08
N ASP A 938 -37.53 25.52 7.91
CA ASP A 938 -37.72 26.98 7.97
C ASP A 938 -37.14 27.55 9.28
N TRP A 939 -36.23 28.51 9.17
CA TRP A 939 -35.72 29.28 10.32
C TRP A 939 -36.10 30.75 10.16
N ARG A 940 -36.67 31.34 11.21
CA ARG A 940 -36.84 32.79 11.35
C ARG A 940 -35.81 33.29 12.37
N ILE A 941 -34.85 34.08 11.92
CA ILE A 941 -33.91 34.78 12.79
C ILE A 941 -34.39 36.22 12.94
N GLU A 942 -34.56 36.67 14.17
CA GLU A 942 -35.13 37.98 14.52
C GLU A 942 -34.24 38.70 15.53
N ALA A 943 -33.89 39.95 15.26
CA ALA A 943 -33.13 40.83 16.14
C ALA A 943 -34.08 41.73 16.96
N ASP A 944 -33.51 42.63 17.78
CA ASP A 944 -34.28 43.73 18.36
C ASP A 944 -34.49 44.84 17.30
N PRO A 945 -35.58 45.63 17.34
CA PRO A 945 -36.04 46.43 16.18
C PRO A 945 -35.07 47.49 15.62
N ASP A 946 -34.06 47.87 16.39
CA ASP A 946 -33.01 48.83 16.01
C ASP A 946 -31.70 48.11 15.59
N SER A 947 -31.77 46.86 15.12
CA SER A 947 -30.59 46.03 14.80
C SER A 947 -30.81 45.04 13.65
N SER A 948 -29.76 44.83 12.85
CA SER A 948 -29.74 43.88 11.73
C SER A 948 -29.24 42.50 12.16
N VAL A 949 -29.66 41.45 11.44
CA VAL A 949 -29.17 40.08 11.60
C VAL A 949 -27.98 39.83 10.67
N LYS A 950 -26.82 39.52 11.24
CA LYS A 950 -25.61 39.13 10.49
C LYS A 950 -25.38 37.62 10.56
N ILE A 951 -25.49 36.94 9.42
CA ILE A 951 -25.21 35.51 9.29
C ILE A 951 -23.91 35.23 8.55
N LYS A 952 -23.18 34.20 8.99
CA LYS A 952 -21.92 33.75 8.39
C LYS A 952 -21.87 32.22 8.33
N PHE A 953 -21.55 31.71 7.15
CA PHE A 953 -21.40 30.28 6.89
C PHE A 953 -20.06 29.76 7.40
N LEU A 954 -20.11 28.98 8.48
CA LEU A 954 -18.92 28.33 9.04
C LEU A 954 -18.50 27.14 8.19
N HIS A 955 -19.48 26.38 7.69
CA HIS A 955 -19.32 25.21 6.82
C HIS A 955 -20.57 25.04 5.94
N PHE A 956 -20.39 24.54 4.72
CA PHE A 956 -21.47 24.36 3.74
C PHE A 956 -21.11 23.23 2.75
N GLU A 957 -21.79 22.09 2.86
CA GLU A 957 -21.74 20.96 1.92
C GLU A 957 -23.19 20.47 1.65
N VAL A 958 -23.84 21.08 0.67
CA VAL A 958 -25.16 20.69 0.13
C VAL A 958 -24.95 20.01 -1.24
N GLU A 959 -25.89 19.22 -1.76
CA GLU A 959 -25.78 18.71 -3.15
C GLU A 959 -25.59 19.86 -4.15
N PHE A 960 -24.93 19.60 -5.28
CA PHE A 960 -24.72 20.57 -6.35
C PHE A 960 -25.59 20.26 -7.57
N SER A 961 -26.38 21.24 -8.02
CA SER A 961 -26.94 21.29 -9.37
C SER A 961 -26.67 22.67 -9.99
N GLU A 962 -26.77 22.80 -11.31
CA GLU A 962 -26.49 24.08 -12.01
C GLU A 962 -27.45 25.23 -11.63
N ARG A 963 -28.59 24.92 -10.99
CA ARG A 963 -29.64 25.89 -10.63
C ARG A 963 -30.02 25.91 -9.15
N CYS A 964 -29.42 25.04 -8.33
CA CYS A 964 -29.85 24.77 -6.96
C CYS A 964 -31.36 24.41 -6.91
N ASP A 965 -31.70 23.37 -7.68
CA ASP A 965 -33.04 22.80 -7.87
C ASP A 965 -33.18 21.34 -7.39
N TYR A 966 -32.09 20.72 -6.92
CA TYR A 966 -32.10 19.53 -6.05
C TYR A 966 -32.14 20.00 -4.59
N ASP A 967 -31.13 19.68 -3.76
CA ASP A 967 -30.98 20.31 -2.45
C ASP A 967 -30.58 21.79 -2.56
N PHE A 968 -31.23 22.67 -1.80
CA PHE A 968 -30.86 24.09 -1.72
C PHE A 968 -31.19 24.75 -0.38
N LEU A 969 -30.35 25.72 0.00
CA LEU A 969 -30.64 26.72 1.03
C LEU A 969 -30.99 28.05 0.36
N GLU A 970 -32.20 28.55 0.56
CA GLU A 970 -32.64 29.87 0.16
C GLU A 970 -32.61 30.82 1.37
N VAL A 971 -32.08 32.04 1.17
CA VAL A 971 -32.03 33.09 2.19
C VAL A 971 -32.84 34.29 1.71
N THR A 972 -33.81 34.66 2.53
CA THR A 972 -34.83 35.67 2.26
C THR A 972 -34.98 36.61 3.44
N GLU A 973 -35.47 37.80 3.18
CA GLU A 973 -35.77 38.85 4.16
C GLU A 973 -37.26 39.22 4.06
N GLU A 974 -37.89 39.50 5.20
CA GLU A 974 -39.30 39.89 5.28
C GLU A 974 -39.37 41.40 5.48
N GLY A 975 -39.96 42.12 4.52
CA GLY A 975 -39.99 43.58 4.49
C GLY A 975 -41.30 44.12 3.95
N ASN A 976 -41.70 45.30 4.42
CA ASN A 976 -43.02 45.92 4.21
C ASN A 976 -43.40 46.29 2.75
N ALA A 977 -42.65 45.84 1.74
CA ALA A 977 -42.90 46.16 0.32
C ALA A 977 -42.73 44.98 -0.65
N MET A 978 -41.65 44.18 -0.53
CA MET A 978 -41.44 42.91 -1.23
C MET A 978 -40.40 42.06 -0.48
N ASN A 979 -40.46 40.73 -0.63
CA ASN A 979 -39.47 39.81 -0.08
C ASN A 979 -38.15 39.92 -0.86
N THR A 980 -37.11 40.41 -0.21
CA THR A 980 -35.74 40.45 -0.74
C THR A 980 -35.10 39.06 -0.65
N ILE A 981 -34.60 38.54 -1.79
CA ILE A 981 -33.88 37.26 -1.85
C ILE A 981 -32.38 37.56 -1.86
N HIS A 982 -31.68 37.28 -0.76
CA HIS A 982 -30.21 37.44 -0.70
C HIS A 982 -29.48 36.36 -1.52
N GLY A 983 -30.12 35.21 -1.73
CA GLY A 983 -29.64 34.20 -2.67
C GLY A 983 -30.18 32.79 -2.40
N ARG A 984 -29.96 31.91 -3.38
CA ARG A 984 -30.15 30.47 -3.25
C ARG A 984 -28.80 29.77 -3.45
N PHE A 985 -28.48 28.85 -2.55
CA PHE A 985 -27.15 28.27 -2.40
C PHE A 985 -27.19 26.74 -2.36
N CYS A 986 -26.26 26.10 -3.04
CA CYS A 986 -26.08 24.66 -3.10
C CYS A 986 -24.59 24.32 -3.39
N GLY A 987 -24.22 23.05 -3.32
CA GLY A 987 -22.85 22.59 -3.48
C GLY A 987 -21.94 22.80 -2.26
N LYS A 988 -20.62 22.84 -2.50
CA LYS A 988 -19.58 22.84 -1.47
C LYS A 988 -18.84 24.18 -1.31
N ARG A 989 -19.21 25.21 -2.07
CA ARG A 989 -18.65 26.56 -1.95
C ARG A 989 -19.39 27.28 -0.82
N LYS A 990 -18.67 27.78 0.20
CA LYS A 990 -19.30 28.56 1.27
C LYS A 990 -19.93 29.84 0.68
N PRO A 991 -21.21 30.14 0.96
CA PRO A 991 -21.83 31.41 0.59
C PRO A 991 -21.14 32.60 1.30
N PRO A 992 -21.36 33.84 0.81
CA PRO A 992 -20.84 35.05 1.47
C PRO A 992 -21.46 35.26 2.87
N ILE A 993 -20.90 36.21 3.61
CA ILE A 993 -21.55 36.77 4.80
C ILE A 993 -22.75 37.58 4.32
N ILE A 994 -23.89 37.44 5.00
CA ILE A 994 -25.13 38.18 4.71
C ILE A 994 -25.47 39.01 5.95
N ILE A 995 -25.88 40.25 5.75
CA ILE A 995 -26.45 41.14 6.76
C ILE A 995 -27.82 41.54 6.23
N SER A 996 -28.86 41.48 7.07
CA SER A 996 -30.20 41.97 6.71
C SER A 996 -30.27 43.50 6.81
N ASN A 997 -31.15 44.08 6.00
CA ASN A 997 -31.55 45.48 6.06
C ASN A 997 -32.73 45.68 7.02
N SER A 998 -33.47 44.61 7.34
CA SER A 998 -34.46 44.57 8.43
C SER A 998 -33.93 43.85 9.69
N ASP A 999 -34.79 43.80 10.72
CA ASP A 999 -34.64 42.99 11.93
C ASP A 999 -34.78 41.47 11.68
N THR A 1000 -35.19 41.03 10.49
CA THR A 1000 -35.78 39.70 10.25
C THR A 1000 -35.25 38.99 9.00
N LEU A 1001 -34.59 37.83 9.22
CA LEU A 1001 -33.99 37.01 8.16
C LEU A 1001 -34.53 35.58 8.19
N LEU A 1002 -35.12 35.16 7.08
CA LEU A 1002 -35.77 33.87 6.85
C LEU A 1002 -34.88 32.93 6.01
N LEU A 1003 -34.54 31.76 6.56
CA LEU A 1003 -33.81 30.72 5.83
C LEU A 1003 -34.71 29.52 5.56
N LYS A 1004 -34.66 28.98 4.33
CA LYS A 1004 -35.39 27.77 3.92
C LYS A 1004 -34.43 26.76 3.33
N PHE A 1005 -34.26 25.61 3.99
CA PHE A 1005 -33.51 24.48 3.44
C PHE A 1005 -34.49 23.39 2.99
N GLN A 1006 -34.39 23.00 1.74
CA GLN A 1006 -35.19 21.93 1.14
C GLN A 1006 -34.25 20.93 0.46
N THR A 1007 -34.59 19.64 0.56
CA THR A 1007 -33.80 18.53 -0.01
C THR A 1007 -34.68 17.60 -0.83
N ASP A 1008 -34.13 16.97 -1.87
CA ASP A 1008 -34.87 16.00 -2.69
C ASP A 1008 -34.83 14.57 -2.14
N GLU A 1009 -35.19 13.56 -2.95
CA GLU A 1009 -35.24 12.15 -2.53
C GLU A 1009 -33.87 11.46 -2.44
N SER A 1010 -32.77 12.15 -2.74
CA SER A 1010 -31.46 11.56 -3.04
C SER A 1010 -30.26 12.18 -2.26
N ASN A 1011 -29.04 11.80 -2.66
CA ASN A 1011 -27.72 12.43 -2.50
C ASN A 1011 -27.34 13.27 -1.25
N ALA A 1012 -27.96 13.05 -0.09
CA ALA A 1012 -27.73 13.83 1.12
C ALA A 1012 -26.25 13.90 1.59
N LEU A 1013 -25.69 15.12 1.63
CA LEU A 1013 -24.35 15.45 2.10
C LEU A 1013 -24.33 15.90 3.59
N ARG A 1014 -23.23 16.50 4.05
CA ARG A 1014 -23.06 16.91 5.46
C ARG A 1014 -23.91 18.10 5.89
N GLY A 1015 -24.44 18.88 4.95
CA GLY A 1015 -25.21 20.09 5.22
C GLY A 1015 -24.32 21.27 5.63
N PHE A 1016 -24.87 22.18 6.43
CA PHE A 1016 -24.21 23.43 6.80
C PHE A 1016 -24.29 23.76 8.29
N ALA A 1017 -23.42 24.69 8.71
CA ALA A 1017 -23.41 25.34 10.02
C ALA A 1017 -23.32 26.87 9.83
N ILE A 1018 -24.21 27.60 10.49
CA ILE A 1018 -24.34 29.06 10.36
C ILE A 1018 -24.18 29.69 11.74
N SER A 1019 -23.27 30.66 11.86
CA SER A 1019 -23.23 31.58 12.99
C SER A 1019 -24.09 32.80 12.70
N PHE A 1020 -24.88 33.26 13.68
CA PHE A 1020 -25.72 34.46 13.59
C PHE A 1020 -25.50 35.36 14.81
N VAL A 1021 -25.66 36.67 14.62
CA VAL A 1021 -25.46 37.71 15.65
C VAL A 1021 -26.26 38.96 15.26
N ALA A 1022 -26.75 39.71 16.24
CA ALA A 1022 -27.32 41.04 16.00
C ALA A 1022 -26.18 42.06 15.85
N VAL A 1023 -26.32 42.98 14.91
CA VAL A 1023 -25.38 44.09 14.66
C VAL A 1023 -26.14 45.40 14.46
N GLU A 1024 -25.45 46.51 14.62
CA GLU A 1024 -25.96 47.82 14.19
C GLU A 1024 -26.29 47.78 12.68
N PRO A 1025 -27.39 48.42 12.23
CA PRO A 1025 -27.73 48.47 10.81
C PRO A 1025 -26.63 49.14 9.97
N PRO A 1026 -26.44 48.76 8.70
CA PRO A 1026 -25.49 49.45 7.83
C PRO A 1026 -25.93 50.89 7.55
N ASP A 1027 -25.07 51.86 7.85
CA ASP A 1027 -25.33 53.29 7.57
C ASP A 1027 -25.47 53.56 6.06
N ASP A 1028 -26.51 54.32 5.69
CA ASP A 1028 -26.82 54.72 4.29
C ASP A 1028 -26.19 56.09 3.93
N ASP A 1029 -24.98 56.37 4.45
CA ASP A 1029 -24.23 57.62 4.17
C ASP A 1029 -22.82 57.32 3.67
N GLY A 1030 -22.37 58.05 2.64
CA GLY A 1030 -21.24 57.66 1.80
C GLY A 1030 -19.95 58.43 2.12
N GLY A 1031 -18.90 57.72 2.54
CA GLY A 1031 -17.56 58.28 2.72
C GLY A 1031 -16.46 57.22 2.81
N ASP A 1032 -15.38 57.43 2.04
CA ASP A 1032 -14.26 56.50 1.86
C ASP A 1032 -13.66 55.90 3.15
N ASP A 1033 -13.60 54.56 3.23
CA ASP A 1033 -12.42 53.85 3.74
C ASP A 1033 -12.04 52.73 2.77
N PHE A 1034 -10.76 52.67 2.40
CA PHE A 1034 -10.33 52.18 1.08
C PHE A 1034 -9.38 50.97 1.15
N ASP A 1035 -9.80 49.89 1.81
CA ASP A 1035 -9.03 48.63 1.80
C ASP A 1035 -9.87 47.34 1.80
N ALA A 1036 -10.84 47.27 0.88
CA ALA A 1036 -11.62 46.05 0.60
C ALA A 1036 -11.94 45.89 -0.90
N VAL A 1037 -10.97 45.44 -1.71
CA VAL A 1037 -11.15 45.26 -3.15
C VAL A 1037 -12.22 44.19 -3.46
N THR A 1038 -13.35 44.64 -3.98
CA THR A 1038 -14.27 43.84 -4.80
C THR A 1038 -14.55 44.57 -6.11
N PRO A 1039 -14.89 43.82 -7.17
CA PRO A 1039 -16.17 44.14 -7.80
C PRO A 1039 -17.00 42.90 -8.16
N PHE A 1040 -18.31 43.00 -7.92
CA PHE A 1040 -19.35 42.22 -8.60
C PHE A 1040 -19.52 42.76 -10.05
N PRO A 1041 -19.97 41.96 -11.04
CA PRO A 1041 -21.41 41.73 -11.18
C PRO A 1041 -21.88 40.35 -11.74
N GLY A 1042 -23.11 39.99 -11.38
CA GLY A 1042 -24.17 39.53 -12.31
C GLY A 1042 -23.98 38.31 -13.23
N TYR A 1043 -24.72 37.23 -12.90
CA TYR A 1043 -25.51 36.37 -13.80
C TYR A 1043 -24.91 35.74 -15.07
N LEU A 1044 -24.88 34.39 -15.09
CA LEU A 1044 -25.09 33.45 -16.23
C LEU A 1044 -24.63 33.92 -17.63
N LYS A 1045 -23.63 33.29 -18.28
CA LYS A 1045 -23.72 31.89 -18.75
C LYS A 1045 -22.38 31.29 -19.26
N ASN A 1046 -22.40 29.97 -19.41
CA ASN A 1046 -21.40 28.99 -19.86
C ASN A 1046 -20.46 29.37 -21.03
N MET A 1047 -19.19 28.97 -20.91
CA MET A 1047 -18.35 28.20 -21.88
C MET A 1047 -17.26 27.49 -21.04
N TYR A 1048 -16.90 26.21 -21.18
CA TYR A 1048 -16.51 25.37 -22.33
C TYR A 1048 -15.18 25.79 -23.00
N ALA A 1049 -14.39 24.78 -23.38
CA ALA A 1049 -13.08 24.86 -24.03
C ALA A 1049 -13.21 25.25 -25.53
N GLU A 1050 -12.17 25.43 -26.36
CA GLU A 1050 -10.78 24.92 -26.30
C GLU A 1050 -9.85 25.71 -27.28
N THR A 1051 -8.55 25.38 -27.28
CA THR A 1051 -7.55 25.60 -28.36
C THR A 1051 -7.15 27.03 -28.86
N ALA A 1052 -5.83 27.30 -28.69
CA ALA A 1052 -4.85 27.70 -29.74
C ALA A 1052 -4.87 29.07 -30.47
N VAL A 1053 -3.75 29.82 -30.28
CA VAL A 1053 -2.86 30.48 -31.27
C VAL A 1053 -3.46 31.41 -32.36
N GLY A 1054 -2.98 32.67 -32.42
CA GLY A 1054 -3.02 33.46 -33.67
C GLY A 1054 -2.96 35.00 -33.51
N GLU A 1055 -2.10 35.65 -34.28
CA GLU A 1055 -1.74 37.08 -34.27
C GLU A 1055 -2.80 38.08 -34.82
N GLU A 1056 -2.50 39.39 -34.61
CA GLU A 1056 -2.92 40.60 -35.36
C GLU A 1056 -4.42 41.01 -35.58
N GLN A 1057 -4.83 41.99 -34.75
CA GLN A 1057 -5.41 43.32 -35.14
C GLN A 1057 -6.79 43.44 -35.87
N PRO A 1058 -7.43 44.65 -35.89
CA PRO A 1058 -8.89 44.74 -35.68
C PRO A 1058 -9.75 45.44 -36.76
N ALA A 1059 -11.09 45.27 -36.70
CA ALA A 1059 -12.07 46.30 -37.10
C ALA A 1059 -13.53 46.09 -36.58
N GLN A 1060 -14.03 47.08 -35.81
CA GLN A 1060 -15.35 47.77 -35.87
C GLN A 1060 -16.71 47.08 -36.15
N HIS A 1061 -17.69 47.46 -35.30
CA HIS A 1061 -19.15 47.69 -35.55
C HIS A 1061 -20.07 46.53 -36.04
N GLY A 1062 -21.37 46.48 -35.71
CA GLY A 1062 -22.19 47.30 -34.80
C GLY A 1062 -23.71 47.22 -35.12
N HIS A 1063 -24.59 47.50 -34.14
CA HIS A 1063 -26.07 47.66 -34.25
C HIS A 1063 -26.89 46.38 -34.60
N ILE A 1064 -28.22 46.24 -34.38
CA ILE A 1064 -29.19 46.83 -33.41
C ILE A 1064 -30.39 45.85 -33.21
N LEU A 1065 -31.06 45.99 -32.05
CA LEU A 1065 -32.40 45.53 -31.59
C LEU A 1065 -33.56 45.46 -32.64
N PRO A 1066 -34.80 45.00 -32.29
CA PRO A 1066 -35.26 43.86 -31.45
C PRO A 1066 -36.40 43.04 -32.17
N PRO A 1067 -37.59 42.76 -31.59
CA PRO A 1067 -37.95 41.66 -30.66
C PRO A 1067 -38.97 40.63 -31.25
N SER A 1068 -39.22 39.50 -30.56
CA SER A 1068 -40.54 39.22 -29.91
C SER A 1068 -40.77 37.78 -29.40
N ARG A 1069 -41.40 37.72 -28.20
CA ARG A 1069 -42.43 36.77 -27.71
C ARG A 1069 -42.20 35.24 -27.66
N LEU A 1070 -42.43 34.74 -26.43
CA LEU A 1070 -43.07 33.46 -26.04
C LEU A 1070 -42.25 32.17 -26.27
N VAL A 1071 -42.27 31.17 -25.36
CA VAL A 1071 -42.98 31.04 -24.06
C VAL A 1071 -41.96 30.97 -22.93
#